data_AF-A0A7W0VQX5-F1
#
_entry.id   AF-A0A7W0VQX5-F1
#
_cell.length_a   1.000
_cell.length_b   1.000
_cell.length_c   1.000
_cell.angle_alpha   90.00
_cell.angle_beta   90.00
_cell.angle_gamma   90.00
#
_symmetry.space_group_name_H-M   'P 1'
#
loop_
_entity.id
_entity.type
_entity.pdbx_description
1 polymer ?
#
loop_
_entity_poly.entity_id
_entity_poly.type
_entity_poly.pdbx_seq_one_letter_code
_entity_poly.pdbx_strand_id
1 'polypeptide(L)'
;MGEPPRPPDRTFLEQVRDAFARPGTQIVLCGVLLALAFPARSSGAIGLTIIAGALGVGVALLWPRAPEWLRKPPSDVTSTLVLVIVACAGLTVFWEVMTESPDWQLGDWGPHHAVLARIMPSLPGLDVPVWNHALSTGDAPLELYPAFTHLLTGHVAIALGLENDLPLALMVMAVLTYLVICVATTAVAMLIAPKPIALVVGLLTLVDSGAIAHGGTVGLFRWALLHSAISLAFSTIAALAVLGALRKPRIGMSVLIWVFTALATASHPAGLLATATTVVALAAVALLASDLPPRRALAAIGHVAIGAALGAAVWMPLAARILEYGQHYPNAIRSPVKLIEDLLQSPSPHTAFSMLVYAGYFGLIAGLWSRKAATVFVSATALVLLVGLCDVAYMAFDLAPGQGAARLGTERLAQLARPFVMAAAAYGIAIFVGTAINAWKGAGRNQRLIAAAIVGIMTATVMRSAPSTWWNAANRASNEARAYPSDWSGRQQLTRWARIHALTITPGTWARAVFETDTHEHMHLTAETGLPTFHNSWLPDLLLRERIEDLSEESLRRFNVRWIITPDKEPSFGDAATETKLGTFRIREVPGWDGQFARIERGTGQVRTLRLDDRAVEIEVTGTTEPVLVALGTGYYPRWRATHASGTDEPVFALPSKAGAKLHVVSAWVAPGKTTFTCDGPLPSDHKGRWVSILAALAAITGIVFWSRRKLRIPALRRLARLRARAPRIAELAVRYGIPTVCILLLVRGCVESRQITRSIELGSGLLATATVEGRSGEGEWETCSYSRTDGGFSCHGLLEAHDAMTTLLNDAMPSWAFNTPGFVASGDVSDAEIRVKLRAHLDGTYWIATNGTATLSVEGEEDVSITRKILVFGDNGERDITIRALLPLVDQFSFTFVREDTILPERKYLDAPPVEAPPEVRAIR
;
A
#
# COMPACT_ATOMS: atom_id res chain seq x y z
N MET A 1 -8.01 13.85 -86.54
CA MET A 1 -7.27 14.77 -85.65
C MET A 1 -6.49 13.90 -84.70
N GLY A 2 -5.17 13.80 -84.88
CA GLY A 2 -4.30 12.96 -84.04
C GLY A 2 -4.07 13.61 -82.68
N GLU A 3 -4.12 12.81 -81.61
CA GLU A 3 -3.71 13.26 -80.27
C GLU A 3 -2.24 13.71 -80.31
N PRO A 4 -1.90 14.85 -79.70
CA PRO A 4 -0.51 15.28 -79.60
C PRO A 4 0.31 14.24 -78.82
N PRO A 5 1.56 13.97 -79.22
CA PRO A 5 2.41 12.99 -78.56
C PRO A 5 2.60 13.38 -77.08
N ARG A 6 2.40 12.42 -76.18
CA ARG A 6 2.71 12.60 -74.76
C ARG A 6 4.18 13.02 -74.65
N PRO A 7 4.50 14.06 -73.85
CA PRO A 7 5.89 14.44 -73.63
C PRO A 7 6.66 13.23 -73.06
N PRO A 8 7.93 13.04 -73.44
CA PRO A 8 8.73 11.91 -72.98
C PRO A 8 8.76 11.90 -71.45
N ASP A 9 8.50 10.72 -70.86
CA ASP A 9 8.56 10.53 -69.42
C ASP A 9 9.95 10.98 -68.93
N ARG A 10 9.96 11.96 -68.02
CA ARG A 10 11.19 12.47 -67.40
C ARG A 10 11.99 11.29 -66.88
N THR A 11 13.28 11.28 -67.19
CA THR A 11 14.17 10.20 -66.75
C THR A 11 14.15 10.10 -65.23
N PHE A 12 14.28 8.89 -64.66
CA PHE A 12 14.31 8.67 -63.21
C PHE A 12 15.34 9.59 -62.51
N LEU A 13 16.47 9.85 -63.17
CA LEU A 13 17.51 10.76 -62.69
C LEU A 13 17.03 12.22 -62.60
N GLU A 14 16.24 12.71 -63.54
CA GLU A 14 15.64 14.06 -63.46
C GLU A 14 14.60 14.14 -62.35
N GLN A 15 13.81 13.09 -62.13
CA GLN A 15 12.83 13.04 -61.03
C GLN A 15 13.52 13.04 -59.66
N VAL A 16 14.62 12.30 -59.52
CA VAL A 16 15.44 12.28 -58.31
C VAL A 16 16.12 13.64 -58.09
N ARG A 17 16.70 14.24 -59.15
CA ARG A 17 17.33 15.58 -59.07
C ARG A 17 16.33 16.65 -58.63
N ASP A 18 15.14 16.65 -59.22
CA ASP A 18 14.07 17.58 -58.85
C ASP A 18 13.54 17.33 -57.43
N ALA A 19 13.55 16.09 -56.95
CA ALA A 19 13.18 15.78 -55.57
C ALA A 19 14.23 16.32 -54.57
N PHE A 20 15.53 16.16 -54.85
CA PHE A 20 16.62 16.69 -54.02
C PHE A 20 16.78 18.21 -54.09
N ALA A 21 16.30 18.86 -55.16
CA ALA A 21 16.28 20.32 -55.26
C ALA A 21 15.19 20.97 -54.39
N ARG A 22 14.22 20.21 -53.88
CA ARG A 22 13.15 20.75 -53.03
C ARG A 22 13.67 21.02 -51.60
N PRO A 23 13.49 22.24 -51.05
CA PRO A 23 13.93 22.58 -49.70
C PRO A 23 13.39 21.64 -48.62
N GLY A 24 12.15 21.17 -48.78
CA GLY A 24 11.55 20.19 -47.86
C GLY A 24 12.28 18.85 -47.83
N THR A 25 12.68 18.32 -49.00
CA THR A 25 13.43 17.07 -49.09
C THR A 25 14.82 17.22 -48.46
N GLN A 26 15.48 18.36 -48.68
CA GLN A 26 16.78 18.66 -48.09
C GLN A 26 16.72 18.73 -46.55
N ILE A 27 15.68 19.36 -46.00
CA ILE A 27 15.44 19.42 -44.55
C ILE A 27 15.23 18.00 -43.99
N VAL A 28 14.39 17.17 -44.63
CA VAL A 28 14.14 15.79 -44.19
C VAL A 28 15.40 14.94 -44.25
N LEU A 29 16.16 15.03 -45.35
CA LEU A 29 17.42 14.30 -45.51
C LEU A 29 18.45 14.72 -44.44
N CYS A 30 18.54 16.02 -44.17
CA CYS A 30 19.38 16.54 -43.08
C CYS A 30 18.91 16.01 -41.72
N GLY A 31 17.60 15.91 -41.50
CA GLY A 31 17.03 15.28 -40.31
C GLY A 31 17.39 13.80 -40.16
N VAL A 32 17.30 13.01 -41.25
CA VAL A 32 17.73 11.60 -41.29
C VAL A 32 19.21 11.47 -40.98
N LEU A 33 20.05 12.30 -41.60
CA LEU A 33 21.50 12.29 -41.36
C LEU A 33 21.83 12.64 -39.91
N LEU A 34 21.18 13.65 -39.33
CA LEU A 34 21.35 14.02 -37.92
C LEU A 34 20.92 12.89 -36.97
N ALA A 35 19.78 12.24 -37.24
CA ALA A 35 19.26 11.14 -36.43
C ALA A 35 20.19 9.91 -36.45
N LEU A 36 20.73 9.56 -37.62
CA LEU A 36 21.64 8.42 -37.79
C LEU A 36 23.05 8.70 -37.25
N ALA A 37 23.57 9.92 -37.47
CA ALA A 37 24.93 10.26 -37.05
C ALA A 37 25.04 10.51 -35.54
N PHE A 38 23.96 10.92 -34.88
CA PHE A 38 23.99 11.34 -33.46
C PHE A 38 22.81 10.78 -32.63
N PRO A 39 22.56 9.46 -32.63
CA PRO A 39 21.34 8.88 -32.06
C PRO A 39 21.11 9.17 -30.56
N ALA A 40 22.20 9.39 -29.80
CA ALA A 40 22.15 9.67 -28.36
C ALA A 40 22.37 11.15 -27.99
N ARG A 41 22.41 12.08 -28.96
CA ARG A 41 22.63 13.51 -28.70
C ARG A 41 21.43 14.37 -29.09
N SER A 42 21.40 15.60 -28.59
CA SER A 42 20.38 16.61 -28.91
C SER A 42 20.23 16.87 -30.41
N SER A 43 21.31 16.75 -31.18
CA SER A 43 21.30 16.83 -32.65
C SER A 43 20.51 15.69 -33.30
N GLY A 44 20.64 14.45 -32.81
CA GLY A 44 19.84 13.32 -33.30
C GLY A 44 18.36 13.44 -32.95
N ALA A 45 18.03 13.98 -31.77
CA ALA A 45 16.65 14.29 -31.39
C ALA A 45 16.02 15.35 -32.32
N ILE A 46 16.78 16.37 -32.71
CA ILE A 46 16.35 17.35 -33.74
C ILE A 46 16.12 16.64 -35.07
N GLY A 47 17.01 15.72 -35.45
CA GLY A 47 16.85 14.89 -36.64
C GLY A 47 15.57 14.08 -36.64
N LEU A 48 15.29 13.34 -35.56
CA LEU A 48 14.04 12.59 -35.37
C LEU A 48 12.80 13.49 -35.37
N THR A 49 12.88 14.69 -34.79
CA THR A 49 11.78 15.67 -34.81
C THR A 49 11.46 16.11 -36.23
N ILE A 50 12.48 16.36 -37.06
CA ILE A 50 12.31 16.71 -38.47
C ILE A 50 11.68 15.55 -39.25
N ILE A 51 12.13 14.31 -39.02
CA ILE A 51 11.56 13.11 -39.65
C ILE A 51 10.10 12.90 -39.25
N ALA A 52 9.80 12.98 -37.95
CA ALA A 52 8.45 12.86 -37.41
C ALA A 52 7.53 13.97 -37.93
N GLY A 53 8.01 15.21 -37.99
CA GLY A 53 7.29 16.33 -38.58
C GLY A 53 6.99 16.11 -40.07
N ALA A 54 7.95 15.61 -40.84
CA ALA A 54 7.77 15.32 -42.25
C ALA A 54 6.85 14.12 -42.51
N LEU A 55 6.94 13.07 -41.70
CA LEU A 55 5.98 11.96 -41.69
C LEU A 55 4.58 12.46 -41.33
N GLY A 56 4.46 13.34 -40.33
CA GLY A 56 3.19 13.95 -39.94
C GLY A 56 2.57 14.78 -41.07
N VAL A 57 3.37 15.59 -41.77
CA VAL A 57 2.95 16.34 -42.96
C VAL A 57 2.57 15.39 -44.10
N GLY A 58 3.38 14.37 -44.37
CA GLY A 58 3.10 13.35 -45.38
C GLY A 58 1.77 12.62 -45.09
N VAL A 59 1.56 12.19 -43.85
CA VAL A 59 0.30 11.62 -43.38
C VAL A 59 -0.83 12.62 -43.56
N ALA A 60 -0.69 13.87 -43.12
CA ALA A 60 -1.75 14.87 -43.24
C ALA A 60 -2.13 15.17 -44.70
N LEU A 61 -1.17 15.18 -45.62
CA LEU A 61 -1.39 15.41 -47.05
C LEU A 61 -1.99 14.18 -47.75
N LEU A 62 -1.61 12.98 -47.32
CA LEU A 62 -2.14 11.71 -47.86
C LEU A 62 -3.46 11.31 -47.18
N TRP A 63 -3.75 11.84 -46.00
CA TRP A 63 -4.92 11.47 -45.18
C TRP A 63 -6.23 11.62 -45.93
N PRO A 64 -6.53 12.73 -46.65
CA PRO A 64 -7.77 12.86 -47.42
C PRO A 64 -7.93 11.81 -48.51
N ARG A 65 -6.81 11.28 -49.03
CA ARG A 65 -6.76 10.24 -50.08
C ARG A 65 -6.72 8.82 -49.52
N ALA A 66 -6.53 8.66 -48.21
CA ALA A 66 -6.53 7.36 -47.58
C ALA A 66 -7.93 6.70 -47.66
N PRO A 67 -8.00 5.36 -47.78
CA PRO A 67 -9.25 4.62 -47.72
C PRO A 67 -10.07 5.00 -46.49
N GLU A 68 -11.40 5.01 -46.63
CA GLU A 68 -12.29 5.44 -45.53
C GLU A 68 -12.11 4.61 -44.26
N TRP A 69 -11.83 3.31 -44.39
CA TRP A 69 -11.55 2.43 -43.25
C TRP A 69 -10.27 2.83 -42.47
N LEU A 70 -9.28 3.47 -43.12
CA LEU A 70 -8.08 3.99 -42.44
C LEU A 70 -8.34 5.36 -41.81
N ARG A 71 -9.16 6.19 -42.47
CA ARG A 71 -9.54 7.52 -41.96
C ARG A 71 -10.52 7.45 -40.79
N LYS A 72 -11.44 6.49 -40.83
CA LYS A 72 -12.52 6.27 -39.87
C LYS A 72 -12.61 4.77 -39.54
N PRO A 73 -11.57 4.21 -38.92
CA PRO A 73 -11.60 2.81 -38.52
C PRO A 73 -12.82 2.53 -37.64
N PRO A 74 -13.44 1.35 -37.76
CA PRO A 74 -14.50 0.95 -36.85
C PRO A 74 -14.07 1.16 -35.41
N SER A 75 -14.99 1.64 -34.56
CA SER A 75 -14.64 2.00 -33.19
C SER A 75 -13.95 0.85 -32.45
N ASP A 76 -14.42 -0.37 -32.64
CA ASP A 76 -13.86 -1.54 -31.95
C ASP A 76 -12.42 -1.82 -32.41
N VAL A 77 -12.11 -1.60 -33.69
CA VAL A 77 -10.75 -1.72 -34.23
C VAL A 77 -9.83 -0.65 -33.64
N THR A 78 -10.26 0.61 -33.58
CA THR A 78 -9.43 1.67 -32.98
C THR A 78 -9.18 1.44 -31.49
N SER A 79 -10.20 0.97 -30.77
CA SER A 79 -10.07 0.68 -29.35
C SER A 79 -9.10 -0.48 -29.12
N THR A 80 -9.22 -1.54 -29.92
CA THR A 80 -8.28 -2.67 -29.91
C THR A 80 -6.86 -2.20 -30.22
N LEU A 81 -6.68 -1.39 -31.27
CA LEU A 81 -5.39 -0.84 -31.65
C LEU A 81 -4.74 -0.03 -30.52
N VAL A 82 -5.50 0.86 -29.86
CA VAL A 82 -5.00 1.64 -28.72
C VAL A 82 -4.53 0.73 -27.58
N LEU A 83 -5.31 -0.27 -27.21
CA LEU A 83 -4.94 -1.22 -26.15
C LEU A 83 -3.71 -2.05 -26.54
N VAL A 84 -3.64 -2.52 -27.79
CA VAL A 84 -2.49 -3.27 -28.33
C VAL A 84 -1.25 -2.40 -28.34
N ILE A 85 -1.33 -1.13 -28.74
CA ILE A 85 -0.18 -0.21 -28.71
C ILE A 85 0.35 -0.05 -27.28
N VAL A 86 -0.52 0.18 -26.30
CA VAL A 86 -0.10 0.30 -24.89
C VAL A 86 0.54 -1.00 -24.39
N ALA A 87 -0.06 -2.15 -24.71
CA ALA A 87 0.49 -3.46 -24.33
C ALA A 87 1.86 -3.73 -24.98
N CYS A 88 2.00 -3.52 -26.28
CA CYS A 88 3.26 -3.70 -27.00
C CYS A 88 4.34 -2.72 -26.53
N ALA A 89 3.99 -1.46 -26.31
CA ALA A 89 4.91 -0.47 -25.75
C ALA A 89 5.42 -0.92 -24.38
N GLY A 90 4.52 -1.42 -23.52
CA GLY A 90 4.91 -1.90 -22.20
C GLY A 90 5.75 -3.18 -22.23
N LEU A 91 5.42 -4.16 -23.06
CA LEU A 91 6.27 -5.33 -23.28
C LEU A 91 7.66 -4.94 -23.79
N THR A 92 7.76 -3.88 -24.59
CA THR A 92 9.04 -3.36 -25.08
C THR A 92 9.83 -2.67 -23.96
N VAL A 93 9.18 -1.81 -23.17
CA VAL A 93 9.82 -1.08 -22.05
C VAL A 93 10.36 -2.04 -20.99
N PHE A 94 9.61 -3.10 -20.67
CA PHE A 94 9.95 -4.07 -19.63
C PHE A 94 10.53 -5.37 -20.19
N TRP A 95 10.98 -5.40 -21.46
CA TRP A 95 11.49 -6.62 -22.09
C TRP A 95 12.67 -7.21 -21.31
N GLU A 96 13.69 -6.40 -21.04
CA GLU A 96 14.89 -6.83 -20.30
C GLU A 96 14.53 -7.34 -18.90
N VAL A 97 13.61 -6.65 -18.23
CA VAL A 97 13.10 -6.99 -16.89
C VAL A 97 12.39 -8.36 -16.87
N MET A 98 11.74 -8.75 -17.97
CA MET A 98 11.10 -10.08 -18.11
C MET A 98 12.07 -11.19 -18.52
N THR A 99 13.33 -10.87 -18.83
CA THR A 99 14.33 -11.84 -19.32
C THR A 99 15.51 -12.02 -18.38
N GLU A 100 15.69 -11.12 -17.41
CA GLU A 100 16.78 -11.16 -16.45
C GLU A 100 16.23 -11.39 -15.04
N SER A 101 16.77 -12.39 -14.33
CA SER A 101 16.43 -12.60 -12.93
C SER A 101 16.83 -11.36 -12.11
N PRO A 102 15.89 -10.71 -11.41
CA PRO A 102 16.20 -9.55 -10.59
C PRO A 102 16.98 -9.94 -9.34
N ASP A 103 17.58 -8.94 -8.70
CA ASP A 103 17.94 -9.07 -7.29
C ASP A 103 16.68 -8.98 -6.44
N TRP A 104 16.13 -10.15 -6.13
CA TRP A 104 14.92 -10.31 -5.33
C TRP A 104 15.11 -9.93 -3.86
N GLN A 105 16.27 -9.40 -3.46
CA GLN A 105 16.56 -9.11 -2.06
C GLN A 105 16.11 -7.71 -1.59
N LEU A 106 15.42 -6.92 -2.41
CA LEU A 106 14.83 -5.63 -2.02
C LEU A 106 13.34 -5.73 -1.69
N GLY A 107 12.89 -4.96 -0.68
CA GLY A 107 11.47 -4.86 -0.33
C GLY A 107 10.82 -6.21 -0.06
N ASP A 108 9.59 -6.41 -0.54
CA ASP A 108 8.83 -7.65 -0.34
C ASP A 108 9.21 -8.81 -1.30
N TRP A 109 10.21 -8.63 -2.18
CA TRP A 109 10.61 -9.67 -3.13
C TRP A 109 11.16 -10.92 -2.46
N GLY A 110 11.99 -10.77 -1.41
CA GLY A 110 12.59 -11.90 -0.71
C GLY A 110 11.56 -12.80 -0.04
N PRO A 111 10.59 -12.24 0.69
CA PRO A 111 9.48 -13.01 1.21
C PRO A 111 8.60 -13.64 0.13
N HIS A 112 8.33 -12.93 -0.97
CA HIS A 112 7.57 -13.51 -2.08
C HIS A 112 8.30 -14.72 -2.67
N HIS A 113 9.62 -14.62 -2.85
CA HIS A 113 10.47 -15.70 -3.31
C HIS A 113 10.44 -16.89 -2.34
N ALA A 114 10.65 -16.66 -1.05
CA ALA A 114 10.68 -17.71 -0.03
C ALA A 114 9.34 -18.46 0.05
N VAL A 115 8.23 -17.74 0.15
CA VAL A 115 6.89 -18.35 0.18
C VAL A 115 6.61 -19.13 -1.11
N LEU A 116 6.96 -18.56 -2.26
CA LEU A 116 6.76 -19.21 -3.55
C LEU A 116 7.58 -20.50 -3.65
N ALA A 117 8.87 -20.47 -3.32
CA ALA A 117 9.78 -21.62 -3.35
C ALA A 117 9.26 -22.83 -2.56
N ARG A 118 8.52 -22.58 -1.48
CA ARG A 118 7.89 -23.63 -0.67
C ARG A 118 6.59 -24.16 -1.21
N ILE A 119 5.81 -23.31 -1.85
CA ILE A 119 4.56 -23.70 -2.48
C ILE A 119 4.84 -24.54 -3.73
N MET A 120 5.91 -24.22 -4.47
CA MET A 120 6.25 -24.83 -5.76
C MET A 120 6.24 -26.37 -5.77
N PRO A 121 6.90 -27.09 -4.84
CA PRO A 121 6.86 -28.55 -4.81
C PRO A 121 5.45 -29.15 -4.67
N SER A 122 4.52 -28.43 -4.03
CA SER A 122 3.17 -28.91 -3.76
C SER A 122 2.13 -28.47 -4.79
N LEU A 123 2.43 -27.47 -5.62
CA LEU A 123 1.48 -26.94 -6.62
C LEU A 123 0.91 -27.98 -7.58
N PRO A 124 1.68 -28.95 -8.10
CA PRO A 124 1.12 -29.96 -9.01
C PRO A 124 0.00 -30.80 -8.38
N GLY A 125 -0.03 -30.92 -7.05
CA GLY A 125 -1.06 -31.64 -6.29
C GLY A 125 -2.13 -30.76 -5.64
N LEU A 126 -2.03 -29.42 -5.77
CA LEU A 126 -2.84 -28.43 -5.03
C LEU A 126 -2.77 -28.57 -3.49
N ASP A 127 -1.73 -29.23 -2.97
CA ASP A 127 -1.55 -29.49 -1.53
C ASP A 127 -0.80 -28.32 -0.87
N VAL A 128 -1.46 -27.16 -0.76
CA VAL A 128 -0.81 -25.96 -0.25
C VAL A 128 -0.46 -26.17 1.23
N PRO A 129 0.82 -26.08 1.63
CA PRO A 129 1.22 -26.36 3.00
C PRO A 129 0.46 -25.46 3.99
N VAL A 130 -0.24 -26.07 4.96
CA VAL A 130 -1.07 -25.37 5.95
C VAL A 130 -0.28 -24.28 6.69
N TRP A 131 1.01 -24.51 6.93
CA TRP A 131 1.88 -23.60 7.67
C TRP A 131 2.08 -22.25 6.95
N ASN A 132 2.17 -22.21 5.61
CA ASN A 132 2.28 -20.97 4.83
C ASN A 132 1.06 -20.04 4.97
N HIS A 133 -0.07 -20.57 5.48
CA HIS A 133 -1.29 -19.80 5.74
C HIS A 133 -1.64 -19.72 7.21
N ALA A 134 -0.89 -20.32 8.13
CA ALA A 134 -1.20 -20.35 9.57
C ALA A 134 -0.42 -19.27 10.37
N LEU A 135 0.57 -18.63 9.76
CA LEU A 135 1.40 -17.63 10.43
C LEU A 135 0.66 -16.28 10.53
N SER A 136 0.29 -15.90 11.75
CA SER A 136 0.19 -14.50 12.15
C SER A 136 1.55 -14.15 12.74
N THR A 137 2.34 -13.35 12.03
CA THR A 137 3.69 -12.95 12.47
C THR A 137 3.65 -11.66 13.30
N GLY A 138 2.46 -11.07 13.52
CA GLY A 138 2.27 -9.70 13.99
C GLY A 138 2.53 -8.67 12.89
N ASP A 139 3.37 -8.98 11.91
CA ASP A 139 3.72 -8.09 10.79
C ASP A 139 2.64 -8.09 9.68
N ALA A 140 1.99 -6.94 9.50
CA ALA A 140 0.82 -6.78 8.63
C ALA A 140 1.00 -7.18 7.15
N PRO A 141 2.17 -7.01 6.47
CA PRO A 141 2.25 -7.26 5.05
C PRO A 141 1.97 -8.74 4.75
N LEU A 142 2.53 -9.70 5.52
CA LEU A 142 2.22 -11.12 5.33
C LEU A 142 0.80 -11.50 5.74
N GLU A 143 0.29 -10.94 6.83
CA GLU A 143 -1.07 -11.24 7.27
C GLU A 143 -2.12 -10.71 6.28
N LEU A 144 -1.75 -9.72 5.47
CA LEU A 144 -2.50 -9.23 4.31
C LEU A 144 -2.10 -9.85 2.97
N TYR A 145 -1.23 -10.85 2.93
CA TYR A 145 -0.87 -11.53 1.69
C TYR A 145 -1.62 -12.84 1.58
N PRO A 146 -2.77 -12.85 0.90
CA PRO A 146 -3.46 -14.10 0.65
C PRO A 146 -2.60 -14.98 -0.25
N ALA A 147 -2.71 -16.29 -0.03
CA ALA A 147 -2.13 -17.36 -0.83
C ALA A 147 -2.21 -17.15 -2.34
N PHE A 148 -3.31 -16.52 -2.76
CA PHE A 148 -3.75 -16.47 -4.14
C PHE A 148 -2.68 -15.92 -5.08
N THR A 149 -1.98 -14.85 -4.69
CA THR A 149 -0.91 -14.26 -5.52
C THR A 149 0.23 -15.24 -5.74
N HIS A 150 0.71 -15.92 -4.68
CA HIS A 150 1.81 -16.88 -4.79
C HIS A 150 1.39 -18.12 -5.57
N LEU A 151 0.17 -18.60 -5.36
CA LEU A 151 -0.42 -19.68 -6.17
C LEU A 151 -0.45 -19.31 -7.65
N LEU A 152 -0.94 -18.11 -7.98
CA LEU A 152 -1.00 -17.63 -9.35
C LEU A 152 0.40 -17.55 -9.96
N THR A 153 1.36 -16.94 -9.25
CA THR A 153 2.75 -16.82 -9.71
C THR A 153 3.39 -18.19 -9.91
N GLY A 154 3.17 -19.15 -9.00
CA GLY A 154 3.75 -20.49 -9.14
C GLY A 154 3.19 -21.28 -10.32
N HIS A 155 1.90 -21.14 -10.63
CA HIS A 155 1.35 -21.72 -11.87
C HIS A 155 1.95 -21.06 -13.12
N VAL A 156 2.25 -19.75 -13.06
CA VAL A 156 2.97 -19.07 -14.14
C VAL A 156 4.42 -19.55 -14.24
N ALA A 157 5.10 -19.79 -13.11
CA ALA A 157 6.44 -20.36 -13.10
C ALA A 157 6.45 -21.73 -13.78
N ILE A 158 5.53 -22.63 -13.43
CA ILE A 158 5.38 -23.95 -14.07
C ILE A 158 5.07 -23.82 -15.57
N ALA A 159 4.12 -22.94 -15.94
CA ALA A 159 3.72 -22.76 -17.32
C ALA A 159 4.85 -22.23 -18.22
N LEU A 160 5.81 -21.50 -17.65
CA LEU A 160 6.95 -20.92 -18.35
C LEU A 160 8.25 -21.73 -18.20
N GLY A 161 8.26 -22.83 -17.44
CA GLY A 161 9.47 -23.61 -17.16
C GLY A 161 10.48 -22.87 -16.27
N LEU A 162 10.00 -22.02 -15.37
CA LEU A 162 10.77 -21.18 -14.46
C LEU A 162 10.79 -21.71 -13.02
N GLU A 163 10.60 -23.02 -12.82
CA GLU A 163 10.56 -23.62 -11.48
C GLU A 163 11.88 -23.45 -10.71
N ASN A 164 13.00 -23.32 -11.44
CA ASN A 164 14.33 -23.07 -10.88
C ASN A 164 14.74 -21.58 -10.91
N ASP A 165 13.87 -20.69 -11.40
CA ASP A 165 14.09 -19.24 -11.47
C ASP A 165 12.81 -18.48 -11.06
N LEU A 166 12.44 -18.68 -9.80
CA LEU A 166 11.28 -18.06 -9.18
C LEU A 166 11.36 -16.53 -9.10
N PRO A 167 12.54 -15.90 -8.90
CA PRO A 167 12.68 -14.45 -9.02
C PRO A 167 12.24 -13.93 -10.40
N LEU A 168 12.63 -14.60 -11.48
CA LEU A 168 12.19 -14.23 -12.82
C LEU A 168 10.67 -14.43 -12.99
N ALA A 169 10.11 -15.53 -12.48
CA ALA A 169 8.65 -15.75 -12.54
C ALA A 169 7.87 -14.66 -11.79
N LEU A 170 8.35 -14.24 -10.62
CA LEU A 170 7.81 -13.13 -9.83
C LEU A 170 7.87 -11.80 -10.61
N MET A 171 8.99 -11.54 -11.29
CA MET A 171 9.17 -10.33 -12.09
C MET A 171 8.26 -10.31 -13.33
N VAL A 172 8.17 -11.42 -14.05
CA VAL A 172 7.23 -11.59 -15.16
C VAL A 172 5.80 -11.32 -14.69
N MET A 173 5.41 -11.85 -13.53
CA MET A 173 4.09 -11.57 -12.95
C MET A 173 3.87 -10.10 -12.63
N ALA A 174 4.85 -9.42 -12.04
CA ALA A 174 4.75 -7.99 -11.79
C ALA A 174 4.59 -7.19 -13.09
N VAL A 175 5.38 -7.48 -14.13
CA VAL A 175 5.23 -6.83 -15.43
C VAL A 175 3.84 -7.07 -16.01
N LEU A 176 3.36 -8.33 -16.05
CA LEU A 176 2.03 -8.66 -16.55
C LEU A 176 0.92 -7.92 -15.78
N THR A 177 1.00 -7.91 -14.45
CA THR A 177 0.05 -7.17 -13.60
C THR A 177 0.05 -5.68 -13.90
N TYR A 178 1.23 -5.07 -14.05
CA TYR A 178 1.37 -3.65 -14.34
C TYR A 178 0.81 -3.29 -15.72
N LEU A 179 1.08 -4.12 -16.73
CA LEU A 179 0.52 -3.97 -18.07
C LEU A 179 -1.00 -4.05 -18.04
N VAL A 180 -1.57 -4.99 -17.27
CA VAL A 180 -3.02 -5.08 -17.08
C VAL A 180 -3.58 -3.79 -16.47
N ILE A 181 -2.93 -3.21 -15.45
CA ILE A 181 -3.34 -1.93 -14.86
C ILE A 181 -3.31 -0.82 -15.93
N CYS A 182 -2.25 -0.71 -16.72
CA CYS A 182 -2.11 0.34 -17.74
C CYS A 182 -3.16 0.19 -18.86
N VAL A 183 -3.35 -1.03 -19.36
CA VAL A 183 -4.35 -1.37 -20.39
C VAL A 183 -5.77 -1.13 -19.86
N ALA A 184 -6.07 -1.55 -18.64
CA ALA A 184 -7.38 -1.34 -18.03
C ALA A 184 -7.65 0.15 -17.78
N THR A 185 -6.67 0.91 -17.31
CA THR A 185 -6.73 2.38 -17.16
C THR A 185 -7.02 3.05 -18.50
N THR A 186 -6.32 2.63 -19.56
CA THR A 186 -6.54 3.11 -20.93
C THR A 186 -7.96 2.80 -21.40
N ALA A 187 -8.46 1.59 -21.12
CA ALA A 187 -9.83 1.20 -21.44
C ALA A 187 -10.88 2.05 -20.70
N VAL A 188 -10.65 2.36 -19.42
CA VAL A 188 -11.52 3.27 -18.65
C VAL A 188 -11.49 4.67 -19.26
N ALA A 189 -10.30 5.18 -19.59
CA ALA A 189 -10.14 6.49 -20.23
C ALA A 189 -10.87 6.57 -21.58
N MET A 190 -10.81 5.52 -22.42
CA MET A 190 -11.54 5.47 -23.70
C MET A 190 -13.07 5.52 -23.55
N LEU A 191 -13.61 5.20 -22.38
CA LEU A 191 -15.07 5.27 -22.14
C LEU A 191 -15.54 6.70 -21.86
N ILE A 192 -14.64 7.60 -21.47
CA ILE A 192 -14.97 8.98 -21.07
C ILE A 192 -14.27 10.04 -21.94
N ALA A 193 -13.19 9.69 -22.63
CA ALA A 193 -12.39 10.60 -23.45
C ALA A 193 -12.13 10.06 -24.87
N PRO A 194 -11.76 10.93 -25.83
CA PRO A 194 -11.30 10.51 -27.15
C PRO A 194 -10.10 9.55 -27.08
N LYS A 195 -10.11 8.52 -27.93
CA LYS A 195 -9.09 7.45 -27.95
C LYS A 195 -7.65 7.93 -28.08
N PRO A 196 -7.31 8.98 -28.86
CA PRO A 196 -5.94 9.49 -28.90
C PRO A 196 -5.47 10.02 -27.54
N ILE A 197 -6.35 10.69 -26.79
CA ILE A 197 -6.03 11.19 -25.44
C ILE A 197 -5.90 10.01 -24.48
N ALA A 198 -6.81 9.02 -24.57
CA ALA A 198 -6.72 7.80 -23.78
C ALA A 198 -5.41 7.03 -24.03
N LEU A 199 -4.96 6.95 -25.28
CA LEU A 199 -3.66 6.35 -25.64
C LEU A 199 -2.50 7.09 -24.95
N VAL A 200 -2.47 8.42 -25.01
CA VAL A 200 -1.44 9.22 -24.34
C VAL A 200 -1.44 8.96 -22.83
N VAL A 201 -2.62 8.98 -22.19
CA VAL A 201 -2.75 8.67 -20.77
C VAL A 201 -2.27 7.25 -20.45
N GLY A 202 -2.60 6.27 -21.30
CA GLY A 202 -2.14 4.90 -21.15
C GLY A 202 -0.62 4.76 -21.20
N LEU A 203 0.02 5.42 -22.17
CA LEU A 203 1.48 5.45 -22.31
C LEU A 203 2.15 6.19 -21.14
N LEU A 204 1.59 7.30 -20.67
CA LEU A 204 2.12 8.00 -19.50
C LEU A 204 1.97 7.17 -18.22
N THR A 205 0.84 6.48 -18.05
CA THR A 205 0.62 5.57 -16.92
C THR A 205 1.65 4.45 -16.90
N LEU A 206 2.06 3.95 -18.09
CA LEU A 206 3.05 2.88 -18.25
C LEU A 206 4.47 3.24 -17.78
N VAL A 207 4.85 4.51 -17.77
CA VAL A 207 6.19 4.97 -17.36
C VAL A 207 6.15 5.83 -16.10
N ASP A 208 5.05 5.77 -15.36
CA ASP A 208 4.85 6.56 -14.16
C ASP A 208 5.50 5.89 -12.94
N SER A 209 6.55 6.54 -12.42
CA SER A 209 7.32 6.02 -11.28
C SER A 209 6.47 5.84 -10.02
N GLY A 210 5.64 6.84 -9.73
CA GLY A 210 4.90 6.89 -8.49
C GLY A 210 5.76 6.96 -7.23
N ALA A 211 5.22 6.42 -6.13
CA ALA A 211 5.87 6.32 -4.83
C ALA A 211 5.44 5.01 -4.15
N ILE A 212 6.15 4.58 -3.11
CA ILE A 212 5.97 3.28 -2.42
C ILE A 212 4.49 2.96 -2.21
N ALA A 213 3.79 3.83 -1.49
CA ALA A 213 2.43 3.57 -1.06
C ALA A 213 1.36 4.07 -2.07
N HIS A 214 1.78 4.81 -3.10
CA HIS A 214 0.90 5.36 -4.13
C HIS A 214 0.87 4.53 -5.43
N GLY A 215 1.62 3.43 -5.51
CA GLY A 215 1.75 2.58 -6.69
C GLY A 215 2.74 3.12 -7.74
N GLY A 216 2.58 2.71 -9.00
CA GLY A 216 3.54 3.00 -10.07
C GLY A 216 4.68 1.96 -10.13
N THR A 217 5.70 2.24 -10.94
CA THR A 217 6.85 1.32 -11.09
C THR A 217 7.67 1.21 -9.81
N VAL A 218 7.80 2.28 -9.01
CA VAL A 218 8.48 2.23 -7.71
C VAL A 218 7.77 1.28 -6.76
N GLY A 219 6.47 1.50 -6.50
CA GLY A 219 5.74 0.69 -5.54
C GLY A 219 5.70 -0.78 -5.93
N LEU A 220 5.47 -1.08 -7.21
CA LEU A 220 5.40 -2.46 -7.67
C LEU A 220 6.77 -3.12 -7.76
N PHE A 221 7.75 -2.51 -8.44
CA PHE A 221 8.98 -3.22 -8.75
C PHE A 221 10.13 -2.99 -7.76
N ARG A 222 10.25 -1.81 -7.14
CA ARG A 222 11.28 -1.60 -6.12
C ARG A 222 10.89 -2.21 -4.78
N TRP A 223 9.60 -2.17 -4.46
CA TRP A 223 9.08 -2.61 -3.16
C TRP A 223 8.28 -3.91 -3.23
N ALA A 224 8.12 -4.49 -4.41
CA ALA A 224 7.43 -5.77 -4.62
C ALA A 224 5.99 -5.78 -4.10
N LEU A 225 5.24 -4.68 -4.23
CA LEU A 225 3.84 -4.60 -3.76
C LEU A 225 2.86 -5.35 -4.70
N LEU A 226 3.19 -6.60 -5.03
CA LEU A 226 2.59 -7.43 -6.06
C LEU A 226 1.13 -7.76 -5.75
N HIS A 227 0.81 -8.16 -4.51
CA HIS A 227 -0.56 -8.50 -4.08
C HIS A 227 -1.51 -7.31 -4.23
N SER A 228 -1.08 -6.13 -3.78
CA SER A 228 -1.85 -4.89 -3.93
C SER A 228 -2.04 -4.51 -5.40
N ALA A 229 -0.99 -4.67 -6.22
CA ALA A 229 -1.06 -4.41 -7.66
C ALA A 229 -2.00 -5.39 -8.39
N ILE A 230 -1.98 -6.68 -8.06
CA ILE A 230 -2.91 -7.68 -8.60
C ILE A 230 -4.35 -7.34 -8.21
N SER A 231 -4.58 -6.98 -6.95
CA SER A 231 -5.88 -6.52 -6.48
C SER A 231 -6.37 -5.27 -7.22
N LEU A 232 -5.48 -4.31 -7.49
CA LEU A 232 -5.77 -3.13 -8.30
C LEU A 232 -6.09 -3.48 -9.76
N ALA A 233 -5.33 -4.39 -10.36
CA ALA A 233 -5.58 -4.88 -11.72
C ALA A 233 -6.98 -5.47 -11.84
N PHE A 234 -7.34 -6.40 -10.95
CA PHE A 234 -8.67 -7.00 -10.91
C PHE A 234 -9.77 -5.98 -10.56
N SER A 235 -9.53 -5.07 -9.63
CA SER A 235 -10.49 -4.00 -9.28
C SER A 235 -10.78 -3.10 -10.49
N THR A 236 -9.76 -2.77 -11.29
CA THR A 236 -9.92 -1.95 -12.49
C THR A 236 -10.65 -2.71 -13.61
N ILE A 237 -10.42 -4.03 -13.75
CA ILE A 237 -11.20 -4.87 -14.66
C ILE A 237 -12.66 -4.99 -14.19
N ALA A 238 -12.90 -5.16 -12.89
CA ALA A 238 -14.25 -5.16 -12.32
C ALA A 238 -14.96 -3.83 -12.61
N ALA A 239 -14.27 -2.69 -12.47
CA ALA A 239 -14.77 -1.38 -12.84
C ALA A 239 -15.14 -1.28 -14.33
N LEU A 240 -14.33 -1.84 -15.24
CA LEU A 240 -14.68 -1.94 -16.68
C LEU A 240 -15.94 -2.78 -16.91
N ALA A 241 -16.08 -3.90 -16.20
CA ALA A 241 -17.28 -4.74 -16.27
C ALA A 241 -18.52 -4.02 -15.72
N VAL A 242 -18.37 -3.23 -14.65
CA VAL A 242 -19.41 -2.33 -14.12
C VAL A 242 -19.82 -1.32 -15.19
N LEU A 243 -18.87 -0.59 -15.78
CA LEU A 243 -19.15 0.39 -16.84
C LEU A 243 -19.83 -0.28 -18.06
N GLY A 244 -19.39 -1.49 -18.43
CA GLY A 244 -20.01 -2.32 -19.45
C GLY A 244 -21.46 -2.68 -19.11
N ALA A 245 -21.73 -3.10 -17.88
CA ALA A 245 -23.07 -3.44 -17.39
C ALA A 245 -24.00 -2.23 -17.32
N LEU A 246 -23.50 -1.04 -16.94
CA LEU A 246 -24.26 0.21 -16.96
C LEU A 246 -24.70 0.51 -18.40
N ARG A 247 -23.76 0.46 -19.36
CA ARG A 247 -24.06 0.73 -20.78
C ARG A 247 -25.01 -0.29 -21.39
N LYS A 248 -24.68 -1.59 -21.29
CA LYS A 248 -25.44 -2.72 -21.83
C LYS A 248 -25.45 -3.88 -20.82
N PRO A 249 -26.51 -4.04 -20.01
CA PRO A 249 -26.58 -5.12 -19.04
C PRO A 249 -26.63 -6.47 -19.75
N ARG A 250 -25.57 -7.27 -19.57
CA ARG A 250 -25.42 -8.62 -20.12
C ARG A 250 -24.95 -9.53 -19.00
N ILE A 251 -25.35 -10.79 -19.03
CA ILE A 251 -24.93 -11.77 -18.01
C ILE A 251 -23.41 -11.92 -17.95
N GLY A 252 -22.74 -11.85 -19.11
CA GLY A 252 -21.27 -11.85 -19.17
C GLY A 252 -20.65 -10.70 -18.36
N MET A 253 -21.22 -9.50 -18.40
CA MET A 253 -20.72 -8.38 -17.58
C MET A 253 -20.97 -8.61 -16.10
N SER A 254 -22.13 -9.16 -15.71
CA SER A 254 -22.40 -9.53 -14.32
C SER A 254 -21.40 -10.58 -13.81
N VAL A 255 -21.12 -11.61 -14.59
CA VAL A 255 -20.13 -12.65 -14.25
C VAL A 255 -18.74 -12.05 -14.11
N LEU A 256 -18.33 -11.16 -15.03
CA LEU A 256 -17.06 -10.45 -14.92
C LEU A 256 -16.98 -9.60 -13.65
N ILE A 257 -18.05 -8.89 -13.27
CA ILE A 257 -18.11 -8.17 -11.97
C ILE A 257 -17.90 -9.15 -10.82
N TRP A 258 -18.60 -10.29 -10.79
CA TRP A 258 -18.48 -11.27 -9.70
C TRP A 258 -17.07 -11.82 -9.58
N VAL A 259 -16.52 -12.31 -10.69
CA VAL A 259 -15.20 -12.93 -10.75
C VAL A 259 -14.12 -11.93 -10.38
N PHE A 260 -14.09 -10.75 -11.02
CA PHE A 260 -13.00 -9.81 -10.80
C PHE A 260 -13.10 -9.07 -9.46
N THR A 261 -14.30 -8.83 -8.92
CA THR A 261 -14.44 -8.36 -7.53
C THR A 261 -14.02 -9.44 -6.53
N ALA A 262 -14.37 -10.71 -6.76
CA ALA A 262 -13.95 -11.82 -5.90
C ALA A 262 -12.42 -12.00 -5.92
N LEU A 263 -11.81 -11.96 -7.11
CA LEU A 263 -10.36 -12.05 -7.27
C LEU A 263 -9.65 -10.84 -6.66
N ALA A 264 -10.16 -9.62 -6.89
CA ALA A 264 -9.58 -8.40 -6.30
C ALA A 264 -9.56 -8.48 -4.78
N THR A 265 -10.72 -8.80 -4.19
CA THR A 265 -10.83 -8.98 -2.74
C THR A 265 -9.93 -10.12 -2.29
N ALA A 266 -9.98 -11.30 -2.90
CA ALA A 266 -9.13 -12.46 -2.60
C ALA A 266 -7.61 -12.23 -2.77
N SER A 267 -7.17 -11.18 -3.47
CA SER A 267 -5.74 -10.89 -3.70
C SER A 267 -5.13 -9.93 -2.68
N HIS A 268 -5.92 -9.02 -2.09
CA HIS A 268 -5.46 -8.04 -1.10
C HIS A 268 -6.66 -7.33 -0.43
N PRO A 269 -6.58 -6.84 0.83
CA PRO A 269 -7.67 -6.07 1.46
C PRO A 269 -7.99 -4.77 0.75
N ALA A 270 -7.03 -4.21 0.00
CA ALA A 270 -7.28 -3.08 -0.89
C ALA A 270 -8.43 -3.37 -1.88
N GLY A 271 -8.67 -4.63 -2.24
CA GLY A 271 -9.82 -5.03 -3.04
C GLY A 271 -11.16 -4.84 -2.32
N LEU A 272 -11.20 -5.00 -0.99
CA LEU A 272 -12.40 -4.70 -0.19
C LEU A 272 -12.66 -3.20 -0.15
N LEU A 273 -11.60 -2.39 0.00
CA LEU A 273 -11.69 -0.93 -0.09
C LEU A 273 -12.20 -0.50 -1.47
N ALA A 274 -11.61 -1.01 -2.55
CA ALA A 274 -12.04 -0.74 -3.92
C ALA A 274 -13.50 -1.16 -4.17
N THR A 275 -13.93 -2.27 -3.58
CA THR A 275 -15.32 -2.76 -3.64
C THR A 275 -16.27 -1.78 -2.94
N ALA A 276 -15.95 -1.37 -1.71
CA ALA A 276 -16.75 -0.41 -0.96
C ALA A 276 -16.85 0.93 -1.70
N THR A 277 -15.73 1.44 -2.21
CA THR A 277 -15.68 2.63 -3.07
C THR A 277 -16.57 2.47 -4.30
N THR A 278 -16.51 1.31 -4.98
CA THR A 278 -17.33 1.03 -6.16
C THR A 278 -18.82 1.09 -5.83
N VAL A 279 -19.23 0.61 -4.66
CA VAL A 279 -20.63 0.71 -4.19
C VAL A 279 -21.04 2.16 -3.99
N VAL A 280 -20.21 2.97 -3.33
CA VAL A 280 -20.46 4.41 -3.12
C VAL A 280 -20.52 5.14 -4.47
N ALA A 281 -19.59 4.87 -5.39
CA ALA A 281 -19.57 5.45 -6.72
C ALA A 281 -20.83 5.08 -7.53
N LEU A 282 -21.31 3.84 -7.43
CA LEU A 282 -22.57 3.42 -8.06
C LEU A 282 -23.79 4.10 -7.45
N ALA A 283 -23.79 4.36 -6.14
CA ALA A 283 -24.82 5.18 -5.51
C ALA A 283 -24.80 6.61 -6.06
N ALA A 284 -23.61 7.22 -6.22
CA ALA A 284 -23.47 8.52 -6.88
C ALA A 284 -23.98 8.50 -8.34
N VAL A 285 -23.70 7.44 -9.12
CA VAL A 285 -24.27 7.26 -10.46
C VAL A 285 -25.80 7.20 -10.41
N ALA A 286 -26.37 6.47 -9.45
CA ALA A 286 -27.82 6.35 -9.31
C ALA A 286 -28.50 7.69 -8.99
N LEU A 287 -27.78 8.62 -8.35
CA LEU A 287 -28.28 9.94 -7.93
C LEU A 287 -28.03 11.04 -8.98
N LEU A 288 -26.82 11.08 -9.55
CA LEU A 288 -26.33 12.21 -10.35
C LEU A 288 -26.44 11.96 -11.86
N ALA A 289 -26.39 10.71 -12.32
CA ALA A 289 -26.39 10.42 -13.75
C ALA A 289 -27.81 10.56 -14.35
N SER A 290 -27.92 11.28 -15.45
CA SER A 290 -29.19 11.50 -16.17
C SER A 290 -29.36 10.61 -17.40
N ASP A 291 -28.25 10.09 -17.94
CA ASP A 291 -28.23 9.24 -19.14
C ASP A 291 -28.51 7.76 -18.86
N LEU A 292 -28.68 7.39 -17.58
CA LEU A 292 -28.89 6.02 -17.14
C LEU A 292 -30.03 5.91 -16.13
N PRO A 293 -30.94 4.92 -16.23
CA PRO A 293 -31.92 4.69 -15.19
C PRO A 293 -31.25 4.17 -13.90
N PRO A 294 -31.51 4.76 -12.70
CA PRO A 294 -30.88 4.41 -11.42
C PRO A 294 -30.89 2.92 -11.07
N ARG A 295 -31.94 2.18 -11.50
CA ARG A 295 -32.05 0.72 -11.28
C ARG A 295 -30.86 -0.08 -11.82
N ARG A 296 -30.16 0.41 -12.86
CA ARG A 296 -28.99 -0.29 -13.42
C ARG A 296 -27.78 -0.16 -12.50
N ALA A 297 -27.56 1.03 -11.93
CA ALA A 297 -26.52 1.24 -10.94
C ALA A 297 -26.80 0.44 -9.65
N LEU A 298 -28.04 0.45 -9.16
CA LEU A 298 -28.44 -0.37 -8.01
C LEU A 298 -28.28 -1.88 -8.26
N ALA A 299 -28.56 -2.37 -9.47
CA ALA A 299 -28.32 -3.77 -9.83
C ALA A 299 -26.81 -4.08 -9.87
N ALA A 300 -25.99 -3.16 -10.38
CA ALA A 300 -24.53 -3.30 -10.35
C ALA A 300 -23.98 -3.36 -8.91
N ILE A 301 -24.55 -2.60 -7.96
CA ILE A 301 -24.21 -2.71 -6.52
C ILE A 301 -24.44 -4.15 -6.04
N GLY A 302 -25.59 -4.73 -6.38
CA GLY A 302 -25.89 -6.12 -6.04
C GLY A 302 -24.88 -7.11 -6.62
N HIS A 303 -24.38 -6.88 -7.84
CA HIS A 303 -23.35 -7.72 -8.43
C HIS A 303 -21.97 -7.54 -7.76
N VAL A 304 -21.59 -6.31 -7.44
CA VAL A 304 -20.35 -6.04 -6.69
C VAL A 304 -20.41 -6.71 -5.31
N ALA A 305 -21.55 -6.62 -4.62
CA ALA A 305 -21.76 -7.29 -3.33
C ALA A 305 -21.66 -8.84 -3.44
N ILE A 306 -22.18 -9.43 -4.52
CA ILE A 306 -22.00 -10.88 -4.77
C ILE A 306 -20.52 -11.23 -4.95
N GLY A 307 -19.78 -10.45 -5.76
CA GLY A 307 -18.34 -10.68 -5.92
C GLY A 307 -17.57 -10.55 -4.62
N ALA A 308 -17.89 -9.54 -3.81
CA ALA A 308 -17.31 -9.36 -2.48
C ALA A 308 -17.62 -10.54 -1.54
N ALA A 309 -18.87 -11.03 -1.55
CA ALA A 309 -19.27 -12.19 -0.77
C ALA A 309 -18.54 -13.48 -1.20
N LEU A 310 -18.28 -13.64 -2.50
CA LEU A 310 -17.47 -14.75 -3.01
C LEU A 310 -16.01 -14.66 -2.56
N GLY A 311 -15.41 -13.47 -2.58
CA GLY A 311 -14.04 -13.26 -2.08
C GLY A 311 -13.91 -13.29 -0.56
N ALA A 312 -14.98 -12.99 0.19
CA ALA A 312 -15.01 -13.05 1.64
C ALA A 312 -14.69 -14.45 2.19
N ALA A 313 -14.95 -15.51 1.43
CA ALA A 313 -14.59 -16.87 1.83
C ALA A 313 -13.07 -17.09 1.97
N VAL A 314 -12.25 -16.28 1.28
CA VAL A 314 -10.79 -16.30 1.38
C VAL A 314 -10.32 -15.48 2.58
N TRP A 315 -10.98 -14.37 2.86
CA TRP A 315 -10.51 -13.39 3.85
C TRP A 315 -11.12 -13.49 5.23
N MET A 316 -12.31 -14.04 5.42
CA MET A 316 -12.95 -14.08 6.73
C MET A 316 -12.11 -14.79 7.82
N PRO A 317 -11.37 -15.88 7.53
CA PRO A 317 -10.40 -16.43 8.48
C PRO A 317 -9.28 -15.44 8.80
N LEU A 318 -8.70 -14.79 7.78
CA LEU A 318 -7.64 -13.78 7.93
C LEU A 318 -8.13 -12.52 8.67
N ALA A 319 -9.34 -12.05 8.39
CA ALA A 319 -9.95 -10.88 9.03
C ALA A 319 -10.19 -11.14 10.51
N ALA A 320 -10.62 -12.35 10.89
CA ALA A 320 -10.72 -12.72 12.30
C ALA A 320 -9.35 -12.68 12.99
N ARG A 321 -8.28 -13.11 12.31
CA ARG A 321 -6.90 -12.99 12.83
C ARG A 321 -6.42 -11.54 12.92
N ILE A 322 -6.66 -10.72 11.90
CA ILE A 322 -6.30 -9.30 11.90
C ILE A 322 -7.01 -8.57 13.04
N LEU A 323 -8.26 -8.95 13.35
CA LEU A 323 -8.98 -8.41 14.50
C LEU A 323 -8.41 -8.91 15.84
N GLU A 324 -8.01 -10.17 15.93
CA GLU A 324 -7.55 -10.85 17.18
C GLU A 324 -6.05 -10.62 17.51
N TYR A 325 -5.20 -10.45 16.50
CA TYR A 325 -3.73 -10.39 16.60
C TYR A 325 -3.13 -9.04 16.14
N GLY A 326 -3.86 -8.29 15.31
CA GLY A 326 -3.55 -6.90 14.95
C GLY A 326 -2.59 -6.70 13.78
N GLN A 327 -2.50 -5.45 13.29
CA GLN A 327 -1.57 -5.04 12.23
C GLN A 327 -0.85 -3.74 12.59
N HIS A 328 0.44 -3.69 12.26
CA HIS A 328 1.36 -2.61 12.62
C HIS A 328 1.65 -1.63 11.46
N TYR A 329 0.67 -1.16 10.68
CA TYR A 329 0.97 -0.14 9.63
C TYR A 329 0.01 1.05 9.67
N PRO A 330 0.16 1.93 10.66
CA PRO A 330 -0.57 3.17 10.69
C PRO A 330 0.29 4.27 10.06
N ASN A 331 -0.28 4.99 9.09
CA ASN A 331 0.31 6.25 8.62
C ASN A 331 -0.54 7.40 9.10
N ALA A 332 0.11 8.50 9.51
CA ALA A 332 -0.59 9.71 9.93
C ALA A 332 -1.64 10.09 8.87
N ILE A 333 -2.90 10.07 9.29
CA ILE A 333 -4.02 10.46 8.46
C ILE A 333 -4.09 12.02 8.51
N ARG A 334 -4.70 12.68 7.50
CA ARG A 334 -4.59 14.14 7.28
C ARG A 334 -5.91 14.90 7.49
N SER A 335 -5.90 16.09 8.09
CA SER A 335 -7.09 16.95 8.10
C SER A 335 -7.55 17.32 6.67
N PRO A 336 -8.82 17.69 6.40
CA PRO A 336 -9.28 18.01 5.05
C PRO A 336 -8.54 19.19 4.41
N VAL A 337 -8.24 20.22 5.21
CA VAL A 337 -7.48 21.38 4.76
C VAL A 337 -6.06 20.97 4.44
N LYS A 338 -5.41 20.22 5.34
CA LYS A 338 -4.08 19.68 5.11
C LYS A 338 -4.03 18.76 3.89
N LEU A 339 -5.06 17.93 3.67
CA LEU A 339 -5.15 17.13 2.46
C LEU A 339 -5.22 18.01 1.22
N ILE A 340 -6.04 19.07 1.21
CA ILE A 340 -6.13 19.98 0.05
C ILE A 340 -4.78 20.66 -0.20
N GLU A 341 -4.15 21.19 0.85
CA GLU A 341 -2.83 21.80 0.77
C GLU A 341 -1.80 20.82 0.23
N ASP A 342 -1.75 19.61 0.78
CA ASP A 342 -0.83 18.57 0.34
C ASP A 342 -1.12 18.18 -1.12
N LEU A 343 -2.39 18.02 -1.51
CA LEU A 343 -2.77 17.71 -2.90
C LEU A 343 -2.35 18.81 -3.87
N LEU A 344 -2.30 20.07 -3.42
CA LEU A 344 -1.84 21.22 -4.20
C LEU A 344 -0.30 21.31 -4.24
N GLN A 345 0.38 21.04 -3.13
CA GLN A 345 1.86 21.07 -3.05
C GLN A 345 2.51 19.87 -3.73
N SER A 346 1.96 18.67 -3.50
CA SER A 346 2.46 17.41 -4.02
C SER A 346 1.29 16.47 -4.35
N PRO A 347 0.96 16.27 -5.64
CA PRO A 347 -0.26 15.55 -6.00
C PRO A 347 -0.30 14.14 -5.42
N SER A 348 -1.48 13.72 -4.98
CA SER A 348 -1.80 12.34 -4.60
C SER A 348 -2.78 11.75 -5.62
N PRO A 349 -2.44 10.63 -6.28
CA PRO A 349 -1.22 9.84 -6.08
C PRO A 349 0.04 10.56 -6.57
N HIS A 350 1.16 10.40 -5.83
CA HIS A 350 2.47 10.88 -6.28
C HIS A 350 2.79 10.31 -7.66
N THR A 351 3.35 11.13 -8.54
CA THR A 351 3.56 10.77 -9.95
C THR A 351 4.79 11.48 -10.49
N ALA A 352 5.38 10.93 -11.54
CA ALA A 352 6.35 11.66 -12.35
C ALA A 352 5.70 12.78 -13.20
N PHE A 353 4.35 12.80 -13.30
CA PHE A 353 3.58 13.66 -14.19
C PHE A 353 2.54 14.51 -13.43
N SER A 354 2.98 15.38 -12.51
CA SER A 354 2.08 16.17 -11.65
C SER A 354 0.97 16.90 -12.41
N MET A 355 1.28 17.49 -13.56
CA MET A 355 0.31 18.18 -14.43
C MET A 355 -0.81 17.26 -14.94
N LEU A 356 -0.50 15.98 -15.16
CA LEU A 356 -1.50 14.99 -15.54
C LEU A 356 -2.47 14.72 -14.39
N VAL A 357 -1.97 14.62 -13.16
CA VAL A 357 -2.82 14.43 -11.97
C VAL A 357 -3.68 15.67 -11.68
N TYR A 358 -3.15 16.89 -11.82
CA TYR A 358 -3.97 18.10 -11.70
C TYR A 358 -5.05 18.18 -12.78
N ALA A 359 -4.74 17.80 -14.03
CA ALA A 359 -5.75 17.63 -15.08
C ALA A 359 -6.78 16.54 -14.70
N GLY A 360 -6.33 15.51 -13.98
CA GLY A 360 -7.15 14.51 -13.31
C GLY A 360 -8.15 15.14 -12.36
N TYR A 361 -7.71 15.92 -11.38
CA TYR A 361 -8.60 16.58 -10.41
C TYR A 361 -9.64 17.48 -11.10
N PHE A 362 -9.22 18.26 -12.10
CA PHE A 362 -10.15 19.03 -12.92
C PHE A 362 -11.18 18.11 -13.62
N GLY A 363 -10.72 17.01 -14.21
CA GLY A 363 -11.58 15.98 -14.81
C GLY A 363 -12.54 15.33 -13.82
N LEU A 364 -12.16 15.15 -12.55
CA LEU A 364 -13.03 14.62 -11.49
C LEU A 364 -14.22 15.54 -11.28
N ILE A 365 -13.96 16.83 -11.03
CA ILE A 365 -14.97 17.86 -10.80
C ILE A 365 -15.91 17.98 -12.02
N ALA A 366 -15.32 18.16 -13.20
CA ALA A 366 -16.09 18.26 -14.46
C ALA A 366 -16.90 16.98 -14.73
N GLY A 367 -16.37 15.83 -14.33
CA GLY A 367 -17.02 14.54 -14.51
C GLY A 367 -18.26 14.35 -13.63
N LEU A 368 -18.21 14.79 -12.38
CA LEU A 368 -19.39 14.81 -11.50
C LEU A 368 -20.48 15.74 -12.05
N TRP A 369 -20.10 16.87 -12.64
CA TRP A 369 -21.05 17.79 -13.29
C TRP A 369 -21.59 17.32 -14.64
N SER A 370 -20.91 16.38 -15.31
CA SER A 370 -21.29 15.91 -16.65
C SER A 370 -22.65 15.21 -16.70
N ARG A 371 -23.12 14.67 -15.56
CA ARG A 371 -24.31 13.80 -15.43
C ARG A 371 -24.27 12.55 -16.31
N LYS A 372 -23.12 12.17 -16.87
CA LYS A 372 -22.94 10.93 -17.65
C LYS A 372 -22.51 9.81 -16.72
N ALA A 373 -23.20 8.68 -16.74
CA ALA A 373 -23.00 7.59 -15.79
C ALA A 373 -21.55 7.09 -15.74
N ALA A 374 -20.89 6.92 -16.90
CA ALA A 374 -19.51 6.44 -16.94
C ALA A 374 -18.54 7.45 -16.30
N THR A 375 -18.70 8.74 -16.63
CA THR A 375 -17.85 9.81 -16.11
C THR A 375 -18.10 10.04 -14.62
N VAL A 376 -19.36 10.06 -14.18
CA VAL A 376 -19.73 10.14 -12.76
C VAL A 376 -19.15 8.97 -11.98
N PHE A 377 -19.22 7.74 -12.50
CA PHE A 377 -18.64 6.57 -11.85
C PHE A 377 -17.14 6.72 -11.63
N VAL A 378 -16.39 7.05 -12.69
CA VAL A 378 -14.92 7.22 -12.61
C VAL A 378 -14.57 8.34 -11.63
N SER A 379 -15.24 9.50 -11.74
CA SER A 379 -14.99 10.64 -10.87
C SER A 379 -15.32 10.38 -9.41
N ALA A 380 -16.47 9.75 -9.14
CA ALA A 380 -16.88 9.40 -7.78
C ALA A 380 -15.97 8.34 -7.16
N THR A 381 -15.50 7.36 -7.96
CA THR A 381 -14.56 6.33 -7.48
C THR A 381 -13.25 6.97 -7.04
N ALA A 382 -12.62 7.79 -7.89
CA ALA A 382 -11.40 8.50 -7.54
C ALA A 382 -11.60 9.47 -6.35
N LEU A 383 -12.69 10.24 -6.34
CA LEU A 383 -12.94 11.21 -5.27
C LEU A 383 -13.12 10.51 -3.92
N VAL A 384 -13.88 9.42 -3.85
CA VAL A 384 -14.09 8.66 -2.60
C VAL A 384 -12.75 8.09 -2.09
N LEU A 385 -11.89 7.60 -2.99
CA LEU A 385 -10.57 7.09 -2.60
C LEU A 385 -9.65 8.22 -2.11
N LEU A 386 -9.64 9.38 -2.77
CA LEU A 386 -8.85 10.54 -2.34
C LEU A 386 -9.36 11.11 -1.02
N VAL A 387 -10.68 11.23 -0.83
CA VAL A 387 -11.29 11.68 0.43
C VAL A 387 -11.04 10.67 1.56
N GLY A 388 -10.92 9.38 1.24
CA GLY A 388 -10.52 8.38 2.21
C GLY A 388 -9.09 8.55 2.74
N LEU A 389 -8.29 9.49 2.19
CA LEU A 389 -7.02 9.92 2.78
C LEU A 389 -7.21 10.95 3.92
N CYS A 390 -8.42 11.50 4.12
CA CYS A 390 -8.74 12.46 5.19
C CYS A 390 -9.11 11.81 6.53
N ASP A 391 -8.66 12.41 7.62
CA ASP A 391 -8.98 12.10 9.02
C ASP A 391 -10.45 12.24 9.33
N VAL A 392 -11.07 13.30 8.81
CA VAL A 392 -12.42 13.69 9.20
C VAL A 392 -13.44 12.60 8.90
N ALA A 393 -13.25 11.78 7.87
CA ALA A 393 -14.12 10.63 7.65
C ALA A 393 -13.96 9.59 8.77
N TYR A 394 -12.74 9.29 9.20
CA TYR A 394 -12.49 8.30 10.26
C TYR A 394 -12.91 8.83 11.63
N MET A 395 -12.61 10.09 11.95
CA MET A 395 -13.02 10.73 13.21
C MET A 395 -14.54 10.92 13.27
N ALA A 396 -15.19 11.39 12.21
CA ALA A 396 -16.64 11.61 12.20
C ALA A 396 -17.46 10.30 12.32
N PHE A 397 -16.87 9.14 12.01
CA PHE A 397 -17.52 7.85 12.17
C PHE A 397 -17.01 7.06 13.39
N ASP A 398 -16.17 7.66 14.26
CA ASP A 398 -15.47 6.98 15.37
C ASP A 398 -14.80 5.67 14.92
N LEU A 399 -14.23 5.71 13.71
CA LEU A 399 -13.32 4.68 13.24
C LEU A 399 -11.92 4.91 13.84
N ALA A 400 -11.69 6.04 14.53
CA ALA A 400 -10.47 6.43 15.24
C ALA A 400 -10.83 6.90 16.68
N PRO A 401 -10.15 6.42 17.75
CA PRO A 401 -9.18 5.32 17.77
C PRO A 401 -9.91 3.98 17.62
N GLY A 402 -9.94 3.45 16.40
CA GLY A 402 -10.46 2.14 16.10
C GLY A 402 -9.33 1.28 15.56
N GLN A 403 -9.12 0.13 16.20
CA GLN A 403 -8.22 -0.92 15.74
C GLN A 403 -8.37 -1.19 14.23
N GLY A 404 -9.58 -1.07 13.68
CA GLY A 404 -9.82 -1.24 12.24
C GLY A 404 -9.16 -0.17 11.35
N ALA A 405 -9.25 1.12 11.69
CA ALA A 405 -8.78 2.20 10.80
C ALA A 405 -7.26 2.35 10.78
N ALA A 406 -6.61 2.24 11.95
CA ALA A 406 -5.15 2.22 12.03
C ALA A 406 -4.52 1.05 11.26
N ARG A 407 -5.30 0.00 10.97
CA ARG A 407 -4.87 -1.23 10.29
C ARG A 407 -5.17 -1.28 8.78
N LEU A 408 -5.88 -0.29 8.22
CA LEU A 408 -6.31 -0.32 6.80
C LEU A 408 -5.24 0.15 5.80
N GLY A 409 -4.15 0.80 6.25
CA GLY A 409 -3.11 1.33 5.37
C GLY A 409 -3.64 2.36 4.38
N THR A 410 -4.10 3.52 4.88
CA THR A 410 -4.80 4.57 4.12
C THR A 410 -4.08 5.03 2.86
N GLU A 411 -2.75 5.03 2.84
CA GLU A 411 -1.92 5.31 1.65
C GLU A 411 -2.35 4.49 0.41
N ARG A 412 -2.78 3.24 0.63
CA ARG A 412 -3.20 2.32 -0.43
C ARG A 412 -4.41 2.86 -1.19
N LEU A 413 -5.19 3.75 -0.59
CA LEU A 413 -6.29 4.43 -1.27
C LEU A 413 -5.77 5.32 -2.41
N ALA A 414 -4.61 5.95 -2.27
CA ALA A 414 -3.98 6.69 -3.37
C ALA A 414 -3.52 5.74 -4.49
N GLN A 415 -2.96 4.57 -4.15
CA GLN A 415 -2.67 3.52 -5.13
C GLN A 415 -3.93 3.08 -5.88
N LEU A 416 -5.03 2.84 -5.17
CA LEU A 416 -6.33 2.48 -5.76
C LEU A 416 -6.93 3.62 -6.60
N ALA A 417 -6.72 4.88 -6.21
CA ALA A 417 -7.24 6.05 -6.92
C ALA A 417 -6.54 6.27 -8.26
N ARG A 418 -5.27 5.87 -8.39
CA ARG A 418 -4.41 6.19 -9.53
C ARG A 418 -5.04 5.90 -10.90
N PRO A 419 -5.55 4.70 -11.21
CA PRO A 419 -6.18 4.44 -12.51
C PRO A 419 -7.32 5.40 -12.83
N PHE A 420 -8.13 5.76 -11.83
CA PHE A 420 -9.31 6.60 -12.01
C PHE A 420 -8.94 8.08 -12.12
N VAL A 421 -7.93 8.55 -11.39
CA VAL A 421 -7.38 9.91 -11.54
C VAL A 421 -6.74 10.08 -12.91
N MET A 422 -5.95 9.10 -13.37
CA MET A 422 -5.35 9.12 -14.71
C MET A 422 -6.41 9.09 -15.81
N ALA A 423 -7.45 8.24 -15.67
CA ALA A 423 -8.55 8.23 -16.62
C ALA A 423 -9.34 9.56 -16.61
N ALA A 424 -9.58 10.15 -15.44
CA ALA A 424 -10.21 11.46 -15.32
C ALA A 424 -9.36 12.56 -15.97
N ALA A 425 -8.03 12.44 -15.94
CA ALA A 425 -7.14 13.38 -16.63
C ALA A 425 -7.39 13.38 -18.14
N ALA A 426 -7.64 12.20 -18.73
CA ALA A 426 -8.04 12.10 -20.13
C ALA A 426 -9.32 12.91 -20.42
N TYR A 427 -10.29 12.88 -19.50
CA TYR A 427 -11.53 13.65 -19.62
C TYR A 427 -11.31 15.16 -19.46
N GLY A 428 -10.51 15.57 -18.49
CA GLY A 428 -10.12 16.97 -18.28
C GLY A 428 -9.40 17.55 -19.51
N ILE A 429 -8.42 16.83 -20.04
CA ILE A 429 -7.70 17.19 -21.28
C ILE A 429 -8.67 17.25 -22.46
N ALA A 430 -9.61 16.31 -22.58
CA ALA A 430 -10.59 16.31 -23.66
C ALA A 430 -11.50 17.55 -23.64
N ILE A 431 -11.93 17.99 -22.46
CA ILE A 431 -12.71 19.23 -22.30
C ILE A 431 -11.87 20.43 -22.74
N PHE A 432 -10.63 20.52 -22.26
CA PHE A 432 -9.74 21.62 -22.62
C PHE A 432 -9.49 21.67 -24.14
N VAL A 433 -9.11 20.54 -24.74
CA VAL A 433 -8.87 20.42 -26.20
C VAL A 433 -10.14 20.73 -26.99
N GLY A 434 -11.30 20.21 -26.58
CA GLY A 434 -12.58 20.50 -27.23
C GLY A 434 -12.92 21.99 -27.19
N THR A 435 -12.68 22.64 -26.06
CA THR A 435 -12.90 24.08 -25.88
C THR A 435 -11.94 24.89 -26.75
N ALA A 436 -10.66 24.52 -26.78
CA ALA A 436 -9.65 25.15 -27.64
C ALA A 436 -10.00 25.00 -29.13
N ILE A 437 -10.47 23.83 -29.57
CA ILE A 437 -10.90 23.60 -30.96
C ILE A 437 -12.13 24.45 -31.30
N ASN A 438 -13.09 24.59 -30.39
CA ASN A 438 -14.27 25.41 -30.63
C ASN A 438 -13.92 26.91 -30.67
N ALA A 439 -13.07 27.38 -29.76
CA ALA A 439 -12.54 28.74 -29.78
C ALA A 439 -11.77 29.02 -31.08
N TRP A 440 -10.96 28.06 -31.53
CA TRP A 440 -10.24 28.14 -32.80
C TRP A 440 -11.16 28.30 -34.01
N LYS A 441 -12.25 27.53 -34.07
CA LYS A 441 -13.25 27.65 -35.14
C LYS A 441 -13.91 29.02 -35.15
N GLY A 442 -14.07 29.67 -34.00
CA GLY A 442 -14.58 31.05 -33.89
C GLY A 442 -13.54 32.14 -34.16
N ALA A 443 -12.24 31.85 -34.05
CA ALA A 443 -11.17 32.84 -34.10
C ALA A 443 -10.94 33.42 -35.52
N GLY A 444 -10.53 34.69 -35.58
CA GLY A 444 -10.13 35.36 -36.82
C GLY A 444 -8.85 34.76 -37.43
N ARG A 445 -8.58 35.00 -38.72
CA ARG A 445 -7.43 34.43 -39.45
C ARG A 445 -6.08 34.67 -38.74
N ASN A 446 -5.86 35.88 -38.21
CA ASN A 446 -4.62 36.23 -37.50
C ASN A 446 -4.49 35.50 -36.16
N GLN A 447 -5.58 35.38 -35.40
CA GLN A 447 -5.60 34.61 -34.16
C GLN A 447 -5.34 33.11 -34.42
N ARG A 448 -5.92 32.55 -35.48
CA ARG A 448 -5.63 31.17 -35.91
C ARG A 448 -4.17 30.99 -36.30
N LEU A 449 -3.55 31.95 -37.00
CA LEU A 449 -2.13 31.89 -37.35
C LEU A 449 -1.23 31.98 -36.12
N ILE A 450 -1.51 32.89 -35.19
CA ILE A 450 -0.76 33.02 -33.93
C ILE A 450 -0.89 31.75 -33.09
N ALA A 451 -2.11 31.25 -32.93
CA ALA A 451 -2.34 30.03 -32.18
C ALA A 451 -1.74 28.80 -32.91
N ALA A 452 -1.68 28.77 -34.24
CA ALA A 452 -0.99 27.72 -35.01
C ALA A 452 0.51 27.76 -34.77
N ALA A 453 1.09 28.95 -34.73
CA ALA A 453 2.50 29.14 -34.41
C ALA A 453 2.79 28.69 -32.98
N ILE A 454 1.97 29.08 -31.99
CA ILE A 454 2.12 28.66 -30.59
C ILE A 454 1.98 27.13 -30.46
N VAL A 455 0.92 26.54 -31.02
CA VAL A 455 0.72 25.08 -31.00
C VAL A 455 1.85 24.37 -31.74
N GLY A 456 2.32 24.92 -32.85
CA GLY A 456 3.46 24.40 -33.61
C GLY A 456 4.76 24.43 -32.79
N ILE A 457 5.05 25.54 -32.10
CA ILE A 457 6.21 25.69 -31.21
C ILE A 457 6.09 24.74 -30.02
N MET A 458 4.94 24.70 -29.35
CA MET A 458 4.70 23.78 -28.24
C MET A 458 4.82 22.33 -28.69
N THR A 459 4.22 21.96 -29.83
CA THR A 459 4.30 20.61 -30.39
C THR A 459 5.73 20.26 -30.77
N ALA A 460 6.47 21.17 -31.42
CA ALA A 460 7.88 20.95 -31.73
C ALA A 460 8.74 20.83 -30.47
N THR A 461 8.44 21.60 -29.44
CA THR A 461 9.12 21.54 -28.14
C THR A 461 8.84 20.22 -27.44
N VAL A 462 7.58 19.80 -27.39
CA VAL A 462 7.14 18.51 -26.85
C VAL A 462 7.71 17.36 -27.68
N MET A 463 7.68 17.40 -29.00
CA MET A 463 8.24 16.35 -29.85
C MET A 463 9.77 16.26 -29.74
N ARG A 464 10.44 17.38 -29.45
CA ARG A 464 11.88 17.41 -29.17
C ARG A 464 12.21 16.82 -27.80
N SER A 465 11.42 17.13 -26.77
CA SER A 465 11.67 16.64 -25.41
C SER A 465 11.08 15.26 -25.16
N ALA A 466 10.02 14.87 -25.85
CA ALA A 466 9.27 13.63 -25.60
C ALA A 466 10.14 12.38 -25.74
N PRO A 467 11.02 12.22 -26.76
CA PRO A 467 11.91 11.06 -26.82
C PRO A 467 12.85 10.99 -25.62
N SER A 468 13.47 12.11 -25.21
CA SER A 468 14.34 12.13 -24.03
C SER A 468 13.57 11.94 -22.73
N THR A 469 12.39 12.53 -22.59
CA THR A 469 11.53 12.38 -21.40
C THR A 469 10.99 10.95 -21.32
N TRP A 470 10.57 10.38 -22.45
CA TRP A 470 10.15 8.99 -22.56
C TRP A 470 11.31 8.04 -22.27
N TRP A 471 12.47 8.24 -22.88
CA TRP A 471 13.66 7.41 -22.64
C TRP A 471 14.10 7.50 -21.18
N ASN A 472 14.11 8.69 -20.59
CA ASN A 472 14.43 8.87 -19.17
C ASN A 472 13.38 8.23 -18.27
N ALA A 473 12.09 8.36 -18.58
CA ALA A 473 11.01 7.76 -17.79
C ALA A 473 10.97 6.24 -17.94
N ALA A 474 11.17 5.72 -19.15
CA ALA A 474 11.24 4.29 -19.45
C ALA A 474 12.50 3.66 -18.87
N ASN A 475 13.66 4.31 -18.97
CA ASN A 475 14.88 3.84 -18.32
C ASN A 475 14.76 3.93 -16.81
N ARG A 476 14.12 4.98 -16.28
CA ARG A 476 13.85 5.07 -14.84
C ARG A 476 12.93 3.94 -14.41
N ALA A 477 11.83 3.71 -15.11
CA ALA A 477 10.91 2.60 -14.87
C ALA A 477 11.62 1.24 -14.95
N SER A 478 12.46 1.03 -15.97
CA SER A 478 13.26 -0.19 -16.14
C SER A 478 14.32 -0.34 -15.04
N ASN A 479 15.06 0.71 -14.71
CA ASN A 479 16.08 0.71 -13.66
C ASN A 479 15.46 0.51 -12.26
N GLU A 480 14.32 1.14 -11.98
CA GLU A 480 13.51 0.87 -10.79
C GLU A 480 13.04 -0.58 -10.78
N ALA A 481 12.71 -1.13 -11.96
CA ALA A 481 12.26 -2.50 -12.10
C ALA A 481 13.36 -3.55 -11.97
N ARG A 482 14.61 -3.18 -12.24
CA ARG A 482 15.77 -4.04 -11.98
C ARG A 482 16.07 -4.20 -10.48
N ALA A 483 15.48 -3.36 -9.62
CA ALA A 483 15.59 -3.46 -8.16
C ALA A 483 17.04 -3.55 -7.67
N TYR A 484 17.93 -2.70 -8.19
CA TYR A 484 19.32 -2.68 -7.73
C TYR A 484 19.46 -1.97 -6.37
N PRO A 485 20.08 -2.58 -5.35
CA PRO A 485 20.53 -1.89 -4.15
C PRO A 485 21.45 -0.70 -4.47
N SER A 486 21.45 0.30 -3.59
CA SER A 486 22.32 1.49 -3.67
C SER A 486 23.81 1.14 -3.74
N ASP A 487 24.26 0.12 -2.99
CA ASP A 487 25.60 -0.48 -3.09
C ASP A 487 25.54 -1.96 -3.50
N TRP A 488 25.33 -2.18 -4.80
CA TRP A 488 25.39 -3.51 -5.42
C TRP A 488 26.67 -4.27 -5.08
N SER A 489 27.81 -3.59 -5.11
CA SER A 489 29.12 -4.23 -4.92
C SER A 489 29.33 -4.69 -3.47
N GLY A 490 28.98 -3.83 -2.50
CA GLY A 490 28.98 -4.17 -1.08
C GLY A 490 28.00 -5.29 -0.76
N ARG A 491 26.83 -5.31 -1.42
CA ARG A 491 25.86 -6.39 -1.22
C ARG A 491 26.36 -7.75 -1.72
N GLN A 492 27.00 -7.79 -2.89
CA GLN A 492 27.65 -9.02 -3.37
C GLN A 492 28.76 -9.48 -2.43
N GLN A 493 29.57 -8.55 -1.91
CA GLN A 493 30.59 -8.85 -0.90
C GLN A 493 29.97 -9.38 0.40
N LEU A 494 28.89 -8.77 0.88
CA LEU A 494 28.16 -9.19 2.06
C LEU A 494 27.56 -10.59 1.90
N THR A 495 26.96 -10.87 0.75
CA THR A 495 26.39 -12.20 0.42
C THR A 495 27.48 -13.28 0.38
N ARG A 496 28.66 -12.95 -0.16
CA ARG A 496 29.82 -13.85 -0.17
C ARG A 496 30.39 -14.05 1.24
N TRP A 497 30.56 -12.98 2.01
CA TRP A 497 30.98 -13.01 3.41
C TRP A 497 30.04 -13.92 4.21
N ALA A 498 28.74 -13.73 4.05
CA ALA A 498 27.71 -14.53 4.68
C ALA A 498 27.85 -16.03 4.38
N ARG A 499 28.05 -16.38 3.10
CA ARG A 499 28.27 -17.77 2.66
C ARG A 499 29.51 -18.38 3.30
N ILE A 500 30.60 -17.62 3.42
CA ILE A 500 31.82 -18.09 4.07
C ILE A 500 31.58 -18.32 5.56
N HIS A 501 30.93 -17.39 6.25
CA HIS A 501 30.69 -17.51 7.68
C HIS A 501 29.65 -18.57 8.04
N ALA A 502 28.67 -18.83 7.19
CA ALA A 502 27.74 -19.97 7.35
C ALA A 502 28.50 -21.30 7.49
N LEU A 503 29.55 -21.51 6.68
CA LEU A 503 30.39 -22.70 6.72
C LEU A 503 31.25 -22.81 8.00
N THR A 504 31.38 -21.71 8.76
CA THR A 504 32.12 -21.71 10.03
C THR A 504 31.23 -22.06 11.23
N ILE A 505 29.92 -22.17 11.04
CA ILE A 505 28.99 -22.56 12.10
C ILE A 505 29.13 -24.08 12.32
N THR A 506 29.31 -24.50 13.57
CA THR A 506 29.44 -25.92 13.90
C THR A 506 28.06 -26.60 13.95
N PRO A 507 27.97 -27.91 13.68
CA PRO A 507 26.70 -28.63 13.85
C PRO A 507 26.12 -28.42 15.27
N GLY A 508 24.84 -28.09 15.36
CA GLY A 508 24.16 -27.82 16.63
C GLY A 508 24.37 -26.41 17.20
N THR A 509 25.13 -25.54 16.53
CA THR A 509 25.17 -24.11 16.85
C THR A 509 24.46 -23.26 15.80
N TRP A 510 24.13 -22.05 16.20
CA TRP A 510 23.30 -21.13 15.44
C TRP A 510 23.87 -19.72 15.51
N ALA A 511 23.75 -18.93 14.46
CA ALA A 511 24.11 -17.51 14.49
C ALA A 511 23.09 -16.67 13.73
N ARG A 512 22.94 -15.39 14.12
CA ARG A 512 22.14 -14.41 13.39
C ARG A 512 22.93 -13.17 13.05
N ALA A 513 22.52 -12.52 11.97
CA ALA A 513 22.89 -11.13 11.69
C ALA A 513 21.66 -10.25 11.82
N VAL A 514 21.82 -9.08 12.45
CA VAL A 514 20.76 -8.08 12.56
C VAL A 514 21.22 -6.79 11.89
N PHE A 515 20.33 -6.18 11.10
CA PHE A 515 20.53 -4.84 10.58
C PHE A 515 20.02 -3.82 11.59
N GLU A 516 20.88 -2.93 12.08
CA GLU A 516 20.48 -1.94 13.08
C GLU A 516 19.68 -0.78 12.47
N THR A 517 20.04 -0.33 11.26
CA THR A 517 19.21 0.62 10.53
C THR A 517 18.12 -0.11 9.78
N ASP A 518 16.91 0.07 10.29
CA ASP A 518 15.71 -0.45 9.67
C ASP A 518 15.42 0.31 8.38
N THR A 519 15.93 -0.22 7.28
CA THR A 519 15.43 0.12 5.95
C THR A 519 14.62 -1.08 5.51
N HIS A 520 13.40 -0.84 5.03
CA HIS A 520 12.60 -1.87 4.35
C HIS A 520 13.38 -2.54 3.20
N GLU A 521 14.48 -1.93 2.75
CA GLU A 521 15.40 -2.44 1.73
C GLU A 521 16.21 -3.66 2.21
N HIS A 522 16.31 -3.91 3.52
CA HIS A 522 17.14 -4.97 4.12
C HIS A 522 16.37 -5.90 5.09
N MET A 523 15.07 -5.67 5.30
CA MET A 523 14.25 -6.38 6.30
C MET A 523 14.13 -7.90 6.08
N HIS A 524 14.30 -8.40 4.85
CA HIS A 524 13.80 -9.73 4.48
C HIS A 524 14.73 -10.53 3.59
N LEU A 525 15.72 -11.10 4.23
CA LEU A 525 16.91 -11.53 3.54
C LEU A 525 17.10 -13.05 3.75
N THR A 526 16.64 -13.93 2.85
CA THR A 526 17.42 -15.09 2.31
C THR A 526 16.60 -16.12 1.51
N ALA A 527 17.36 -16.83 0.66
CA ALA A 527 17.30 -18.28 0.45
C ALA A 527 18.72 -18.84 0.17
N GLU A 528 19.69 -18.03 -0.30
CA GLU A 528 21.05 -18.57 -0.56
C GLU A 528 22.26 -17.74 -0.11
N THR A 529 22.06 -16.63 0.63
CA THR A 529 22.89 -16.20 1.80
C THR A 529 22.72 -14.73 2.28
N GLY A 530 22.00 -13.79 1.66
CA GLY A 530 21.87 -12.42 2.24
C GLY A 530 20.76 -12.35 3.28
N LEU A 531 21.04 -11.94 4.54
CA LEU A 531 20.75 -12.60 5.85
C LEU A 531 19.63 -12.06 6.81
N PRO A 532 19.00 -12.91 7.65
CA PRO A 532 19.08 -12.68 9.10
C PRO A 532 19.59 -13.88 9.94
N THR A 533 19.84 -15.05 9.37
CA THR A 533 20.10 -16.27 10.17
C THR A 533 21.05 -17.26 9.48
N PHE A 534 21.84 -18.02 10.26
CA PHE A 534 22.89 -18.93 9.79
C PHE A 534 22.95 -20.23 10.59
N HIS A 535 22.97 -21.37 9.89
CA HIS A 535 23.21 -22.71 10.45
C HIS A 535 23.50 -23.74 9.34
N ASN A 536 23.84 -24.98 9.73
CA ASN A 536 24.33 -26.03 8.83
C ASN A 536 23.25 -26.82 8.04
N SER A 537 21.97 -26.50 8.22
CA SER A 537 20.85 -27.15 7.53
C SER A 537 20.02 -26.12 6.75
N TRP A 538 18.97 -26.58 6.06
CA TRP A 538 18.02 -25.69 5.39
C TRP A 538 17.31 -24.79 6.40
N LEU A 539 17.22 -23.49 6.09
CA LEU A 539 16.67 -22.48 6.99
C LEU A 539 15.23 -22.77 7.41
N PRO A 540 14.91 -22.79 8.72
CA PRO A 540 13.54 -22.78 9.19
C PRO A 540 12.85 -21.46 8.81
N ASP A 541 11.81 -21.55 8.01
CA ASP A 541 11.03 -20.40 7.54
C ASP A 541 10.29 -19.68 8.66
N LEU A 542 10.09 -20.36 9.80
CA LEU A 542 9.64 -19.77 11.06
C LEU A 542 10.55 -18.63 11.56
N LEU A 543 11.77 -18.50 11.02
CA LEU A 543 12.78 -17.50 11.39
C LEU A 543 12.96 -16.40 10.34
N LEU A 544 12.31 -16.52 9.17
CA LEU A 544 12.51 -15.60 8.03
C LEU A 544 12.08 -14.16 8.32
N ARG A 545 11.32 -13.91 9.40
CA ARG A 545 10.75 -12.58 9.70
C ARG A 545 10.79 -12.20 11.18
N GLU A 546 11.70 -12.79 11.94
CA GLU A 546 11.94 -12.29 13.28
C GLU A 546 12.62 -10.93 13.25
N ARG A 547 11.87 -9.90 13.62
CA ARG A 547 12.41 -8.56 13.82
C ARG A 547 12.95 -8.46 15.25
N ILE A 548 14.26 -8.47 15.38
CA ILE A 548 14.92 -8.30 16.68
C ILE A 548 15.00 -6.80 16.94
N GLU A 549 13.95 -6.31 17.58
CA GLU A 549 13.71 -4.89 17.78
C GLU A 549 14.56 -4.31 18.92
N ASP A 550 14.71 -5.10 19.99
CA ASP A 550 15.56 -4.76 21.12
C ASP A 550 16.99 -5.24 20.86
N LEU A 551 17.91 -4.30 20.69
CA LEU A 551 19.34 -4.57 20.52
C LEU A 551 20.11 -4.56 21.85
N SER A 552 19.42 -4.62 22.99
CA SER A 552 20.08 -4.85 24.29
C SER A 552 20.88 -6.15 24.27
N GLU A 553 21.97 -6.21 25.04
CA GLU A 553 22.82 -7.41 25.13
C GLU A 553 22.01 -8.66 25.51
N GLU A 554 21.02 -8.53 26.41
CA GLU A 554 20.13 -9.62 26.82
C GLU A 554 19.32 -10.17 25.63
N SER A 555 18.71 -9.28 24.85
CA SER A 555 17.92 -9.66 23.67
C SER A 555 18.81 -10.23 22.55
N LEU A 556 19.94 -9.57 22.24
CA LEU A 556 20.90 -10.07 21.25
C LEU A 556 21.41 -11.47 21.62
N ARG A 557 21.72 -11.71 22.89
CA ARG A 557 22.10 -13.04 23.39
C ARG A 557 20.95 -14.03 23.27
N ARG A 558 19.72 -13.64 23.62
CA ARG A 558 18.54 -14.51 23.57
C ARG A 558 18.23 -14.99 22.15
N PHE A 559 18.23 -14.08 21.18
CA PHE A 559 18.07 -14.40 19.77
C PHE A 559 19.35 -14.92 19.11
N ASN A 560 20.42 -15.05 19.90
CA ASN A 560 21.70 -15.62 19.50
C ASN A 560 22.26 -14.91 18.25
N VAL A 561 22.22 -13.57 18.31
CA VAL A 561 22.80 -12.66 17.33
C VAL A 561 24.30 -12.66 17.48
N ARG A 562 24.98 -12.94 16.37
CA ARG A 562 26.44 -12.93 16.28
C ARG A 562 26.96 -11.66 15.60
N TRP A 563 26.20 -11.09 14.67
CA TRP A 563 26.65 -9.95 13.88
C TRP A 563 25.63 -8.82 13.87
N ILE A 564 26.10 -7.59 14.02
CA ILE A 564 25.31 -6.37 13.79
C ILE A 564 25.83 -5.71 12.51
N ILE A 565 24.90 -5.34 11.63
CA ILE A 565 25.20 -4.77 10.31
C ILE A 565 24.54 -3.39 10.22
N THR A 566 25.29 -2.40 9.73
CA THR A 566 24.76 -1.08 9.37
C THR A 566 25.24 -0.66 7.99
N PRO A 567 24.35 -0.20 7.09
CA PRO A 567 24.74 0.63 5.95
C PRO A 567 25.18 2.02 6.40
N ASP A 568 26.25 2.53 5.79
CA ASP A 568 26.72 3.93 5.78
C ASP A 568 27.15 4.56 7.11
N LYS A 569 26.85 3.92 8.25
CA LYS A 569 27.24 4.36 9.60
C LYS A 569 27.88 3.22 10.39
N GLU A 570 28.53 3.55 11.49
CA GLU A 570 29.07 2.55 12.41
C GLU A 570 27.95 1.84 13.19
N PRO A 571 28.04 0.52 13.42
CA PRO A 571 27.09 -0.16 14.30
C PRO A 571 27.20 0.38 15.73
N SER A 572 26.07 0.74 16.33
CA SER A 572 25.97 1.19 17.72
C SER A 572 26.26 0.07 18.74
N PHE A 573 26.20 -1.19 18.31
CA PHE A 573 26.43 -2.37 19.13
C PHE A 573 27.50 -3.30 18.50
N GLY A 574 28.05 -4.20 19.33
CA GLY A 574 29.12 -5.12 18.95
C GLY A 574 30.52 -4.59 19.24
N ASP A 575 31.52 -5.46 19.13
CA ASP A 575 32.91 -5.14 19.39
C ASP A 575 33.52 -4.38 18.21
N ALA A 576 33.90 -3.12 18.44
CA ALA A 576 34.55 -2.27 17.45
C ALA A 576 35.86 -2.85 16.91
N ALA A 577 36.57 -3.69 17.70
CA ALA A 577 37.81 -4.34 17.26
C ALA A 577 37.57 -5.41 16.17
N THR A 578 36.34 -5.91 16.04
CA THR A 578 35.94 -6.91 15.05
C THR A 578 35.34 -6.31 13.78
N GLU A 579 35.33 -4.97 13.66
CA GLU A 579 34.64 -4.30 12.57
C GLU A 579 35.20 -4.69 11.19
N THR A 580 34.31 -5.18 10.32
CA THR A 580 34.60 -5.49 8.92
C THR A 580 33.76 -4.59 8.02
N LYS A 581 34.39 -3.99 7.01
CA LYS A 581 33.71 -3.13 6.02
C LYS A 581 33.64 -3.82 4.66
N LEU A 582 32.42 -3.94 4.12
CA LEU A 582 32.11 -4.53 2.82
C LEU A 582 31.29 -3.51 2.01
N GLY A 583 31.98 -2.68 1.21
CA GLY A 583 31.34 -1.54 0.55
C GLY A 583 30.80 -0.52 1.57
N THR A 584 29.50 -0.21 1.53
CA THR A 584 28.81 0.65 2.51
C THR A 584 28.43 -0.09 3.79
N PHE A 585 28.45 -1.42 3.81
CA PHE A 585 28.09 -2.22 4.98
C PHE A 585 29.24 -2.30 5.97
N ARG A 586 28.96 -1.99 7.24
CA ARG A 586 29.86 -2.23 8.37
C ARG A 586 29.27 -3.33 9.24
N ILE A 587 30.11 -4.26 9.67
CA ILE A 587 29.72 -5.46 10.42
C ILE A 587 30.55 -5.52 11.70
N ARG A 588 29.92 -5.66 12.87
CA ARG A 588 30.60 -5.94 14.14
C ARG A 588 30.12 -7.27 14.71
N GLU A 589 31.01 -8.03 15.35
CA GLU A 589 30.62 -9.22 16.11
C GLU A 589 30.06 -8.82 17.48
N VAL A 590 29.02 -9.52 17.93
CA VAL A 590 28.44 -9.36 19.25
C VAL A 590 29.24 -10.21 20.24
N PRO A 591 29.84 -9.60 21.29
CA PRO A 591 30.60 -10.36 22.28
C PRO A 591 29.70 -11.34 23.03
N GLY A 592 30.24 -12.50 23.42
CA GLY A 592 29.50 -13.49 24.19
C GLY A 592 28.50 -14.34 23.41
N TRP A 593 28.56 -14.33 22.07
CA TRP A 593 27.86 -15.31 21.24
C TRP A 593 28.30 -16.74 21.59
N ASP A 594 27.34 -17.60 21.95
CA ASP A 594 27.57 -18.97 22.41
C ASP A 594 26.91 -20.04 21.53
N GLY A 595 26.23 -19.62 20.46
CA GLY A 595 25.64 -20.53 19.49
C GLY A 595 24.35 -21.22 19.94
N GLN A 596 23.81 -20.93 21.13
CA GLN A 596 22.62 -21.61 21.65
C GLN A 596 21.32 -21.04 21.11
N PHE A 597 20.47 -21.89 20.51
CA PHE A 597 19.11 -21.51 20.11
C PHE A 597 18.09 -21.63 21.25
N ALA A 598 18.29 -22.53 22.22
CA ALA A 598 17.41 -22.68 23.38
C ALA A 598 18.20 -22.42 24.67
N ARG A 599 17.56 -21.81 25.67
CA ARG A 599 18.19 -21.40 26.94
C ARG A 599 17.30 -21.73 28.13
N ILE A 600 17.92 -22.11 29.25
CA ILE A 600 17.21 -22.27 30.53
C ILE A 600 17.10 -20.90 31.19
N GLU A 601 15.87 -20.42 31.36
CA GLU A 601 15.53 -19.16 32.01
C GLU A 601 15.30 -19.34 33.53
N ARG A 602 14.80 -20.52 33.94
CA ARG A 602 14.61 -20.89 35.35
C ARG A 602 14.90 -22.37 35.57
N GLY A 603 15.52 -22.68 36.70
CA GLY A 603 15.95 -24.03 37.08
C GLY A 603 17.43 -24.27 36.79
N THR A 604 17.90 -25.48 37.04
CA THR A 604 19.28 -25.92 36.79
C THR A 604 19.32 -27.02 35.75
N GLY A 605 20.36 -27.10 34.94
CA GLY A 605 20.53 -28.15 33.93
C GLY A 605 21.27 -27.65 32.70
N GLN A 606 21.13 -28.40 31.61
CA GLN A 606 21.64 -28.05 30.28
C GLN A 606 20.56 -28.29 29.24
N VAL A 607 20.42 -27.37 28.29
CA VAL A 607 19.53 -27.53 27.14
C VAL A 607 20.35 -27.55 25.86
N ARG A 608 20.02 -28.47 24.95
CA ARG A 608 20.65 -28.59 23.64
C ARG A 608 19.59 -28.66 22.55
N THR A 609 19.75 -27.88 21.49
CA THR A 609 18.92 -28.00 20.29
C THR A 609 19.42 -29.17 19.45
N LEU A 610 18.57 -30.20 19.29
CA LEU A 610 18.87 -31.39 18.49
C LEU A 610 18.50 -31.21 17.03
N ARG A 611 17.41 -30.48 16.77
CA ARG A 611 16.86 -30.25 15.43
C ARG A 611 16.24 -28.86 15.37
N LEU A 612 16.43 -28.20 14.24
CA LEU A 612 15.84 -26.91 13.94
C LEU A 612 15.56 -26.88 12.43
N ASP A 613 14.29 -27.01 12.05
CA ASP A 613 13.80 -26.92 10.68
C ASP A 613 12.40 -26.29 10.61
N ASP A 614 11.83 -26.17 9.41
CA ASP A 614 10.53 -25.54 9.16
C ASP A 614 9.34 -26.16 9.92
N ARG A 615 9.49 -27.40 10.37
CA ARG A 615 8.40 -28.18 10.96
C ARG A 615 8.50 -28.23 12.47
N ALA A 616 9.72 -28.26 13.00
CA ALA A 616 9.93 -28.42 14.43
C ALA A 616 11.26 -27.86 14.93
N VAL A 617 11.24 -27.48 16.21
CA VAL A 617 12.44 -27.32 17.03
C VAL A 617 12.45 -28.46 18.05
N GLU A 618 13.44 -29.35 17.95
CA GLU A 618 13.63 -30.40 18.97
C GLU A 618 14.75 -29.98 19.91
N ILE A 619 14.47 -30.01 21.21
CA ILE A 619 15.45 -29.74 22.26
C ILE A 619 15.59 -30.95 23.17
N GLU A 620 16.69 -31.00 23.90
CA GLU A 620 16.97 -31.99 24.94
C GLU A 620 17.43 -31.29 26.21
N VAL A 621 16.74 -31.54 27.32
CA VAL A 621 17.10 -31.08 28.65
C VAL A 621 17.80 -32.21 29.41
N THR A 622 18.98 -31.93 29.95
CA THR A 622 19.81 -32.89 30.70
C THR A 622 20.43 -32.24 31.94
N GLY A 623 21.07 -33.05 32.80
CA GLY A 623 21.77 -32.54 34.00
C GLY A 623 20.83 -32.07 35.11
N THR A 624 19.57 -32.46 35.06
CA THR A 624 18.54 -32.17 36.07
C THR A 624 17.51 -33.30 36.10
N THR A 625 16.86 -33.47 37.25
CA THR A 625 15.68 -34.33 37.44
C THR A 625 14.40 -33.54 37.58
N GLU A 626 14.50 -32.22 37.71
CA GLU A 626 13.37 -31.30 37.84
C GLU A 626 13.09 -30.60 36.51
N PRO A 627 11.82 -30.29 36.19
CA PRO A 627 11.48 -29.45 35.04
C PRO A 627 12.15 -28.08 35.10
N VAL A 628 12.45 -27.53 33.93
CA VAL A 628 13.10 -26.21 33.78
C VAL A 628 12.31 -25.34 32.80
N LEU A 629 12.31 -24.03 33.00
CA LEU A 629 11.72 -23.10 32.04
C LEU A 629 12.73 -22.87 30.92
N VAL A 630 12.43 -23.34 29.72
CA VAL A 630 13.24 -23.12 28.52
C VAL A 630 12.61 -22.00 27.69
N ALA A 631 13.42 -21.04 27.25
CA ALA A 631 13.08 -20.12 26.19
C ALA A 631 13.82 -20.47 24.89
N LEU A 632 13.12 -20.40 23.76
CA LEU A 632 13.73 -20.48 22.44
C LEU A 632 14.14 -19.09 21.99
N GLY A 633 15.22 -18.99 21.24
CA GLY A 633 15.69 -17.78 20.58
C GLY A 633 14.87 -17.48 19.33
N THR A 634 13.54 -17.57 19.44
CA THR A 634 12.58 -17.26 18.38
C THR A 634 11.37 -16.54 18.95
N GLY A 635 10.75 -15.67 18.15
CA GLY A 635 9.53 -14.97 18.51
C GLY A 635 8.40 -15.94 18.84
N TYR A 636 7.53 -15.58 19.77
CA TYR A 636 6.38 -16.40 20.19
C TYR A 636 5.38 -16.66 19.05
N TYR A 637 5.47 -15.89 17.95
CA TYR A 637 4.60 -16.01 16.80
C TYR A 637 5.28 -16.71 15.62
N PRO A 638 4.63 -17.68 14.96
CA PRO A 638 3.24 -18.18 15.19
C PRO A 638 3.13 -18.89 16.55
N ARG A 639 1.92 -19.19 17.05
CA ARG A 639 1.79 -19.95 18.31
C ARG A 639 2.47 -21.32 18.19
N TRP A 640 2.89 -21.85 19.32
CA TRP A 640 3.65 -23.10 19.42
C TRP A 640 2.95 -24.10 20.33
N ARG A 641 3.15 -25.39 20.04
CA ARG A 641 2.92 -26.50 20.96
C ARG A 641 4.24 -27.19 21.23
N ALA A 642 4.41 -27.68 22.45
CA ALA A 642 5.52 -28.52 22.81
C ALA A 642 4.98 -29.90 23.24
N THR A 643 5.61 -30.96 22.76
CA THR A 643 5.28 -32.34 23.13
C THR A 643 6.56 -33.03 23.55
N HIS A 644 6.56 -33.53 24.79
CA HIS A 644 7.65 -34.32 25.34
C HIS A 644 7.71 -35.71 24.68
N ALA A 645 8.87 -36.38 24.71
CA ALA A 645 9.07 -37.71 24.14
C ALA A 645 8.15 -38.79 24.73
N SER A 646 7.55 -38.56 25.91
CA SER A 646 6.51 -39.41 26.50
C SER A 646 5.14 -39.29 25.80
N GLY A 647 4.97 -38.32 24.90
CA GLY A 647 3.69 -37.94 24.29
C GLY A 647 2.87 -36.96 25.13
N THR A 648 3.40 -36.49 26.26
CA THR A 648 2.73 -35.48 27.11
C THR A 648 2.92 -34.09 26.51
N ASP A 649 1.85 -33.31 26.44
CA ASP A 649 1.93 -31.91 26.03
C ASP A 649 2.55 -31.05 27.13
N GLU A 650 3.47 -30.18 26.75
CA GLU A 650 4.11 -29.19 27.62
C GLU A 650 3.56 -27.80 27.25
N PRO A 651 2.87 -27.10 28.18
CA PRO A 651 2.29 -25.80 27.87
C PRO A 651 3.35 -24.78 27.42
N VAL A 652 3.05 -24.09 26.31
CA VAL A 652 3.91 -23.05 25.75
C VAL A 652 3.35 -21.68 26.10
N PHE A 653 4.24 -20.78 26.51
CA PHE A 653 3.97 -19.44 27.00
C PHE A 653 4.76 -18.41 26.19
N ALA A 654 4.25 -17.18 26.14
CA ALA A 654 4.97 -16.05 25.58
C ALA A 654 5.80 -15.39 26.70
N LEU A 655 7.12 -15.55 26.68
CA LEU A 655 8.00 -14.90 27.65
C LEU A 655 8.52 -13.58 27.09
N PRO A 656 8.37 -12.44 27.77
CA PRO A 656 9.00 -11.18 27.32
C PRO A 656 10.50 -11.36 27.10
N SER A 657 11.03 -10.88 25.96
CA SER A 657 12.47 -10.94 25.61
C SER A 657 13.40 -10.27 26.62
N LYS A 658 12.85 -9.40 27.48
CA LYS A 658 13.37 -8.91 28.75
C LYS A 658 12.22 -8.37 29.60
N ALA A 659 12.46 -7.99 30.84
CA ALA A 659 11.43 -7.35 31.67
C ALA A 659 10.84 -6.11 30.99
N GLY A 660 9.51 -6.10 30.79
CA GLY A 660 8.80 -5.01 30.11
C GLY A 660 8.95 -4.97 28.58
N ALA A 661 9.65 -5.93 27.96
CA ALA A 661 9.73 -5.98 26.51
C ALA A 661 8.41 -6.42 25.86
N LYS A 662 8.13 -5.85 24.70
CA LYS A 662 6.93 -6.18 23.92
C LYS A 662 7.15 -7.34 22.95
N LEU A 663 8.39 -7.58 22.51
CA LEU A 663 8.76 -8.81 21.81
C LEU A 663 8.78 -9.97 22.82
N HIS A 664 7.95 -10.98 22.58
CA HIS A 664 7.90 -12.19 23.39
C HIS A 664 8.53 -13.34 22.62
N VAL A 665 9.23 -14.22 23.32
CA VAL A 665 9.82 -15.44 22.81
C VAL A 665 9.00 -16.65 23.19
N VAL A 666 9.15 -17.73 22.43
CA VAL A 666 8.60 -19.03 22.80
C VAL A 666 9.24 -19.52 24.07
N SER A 667 8.44 -19.91 25.05
CA SER A 667 8.95 -20.53 26.28
C SER A 667 8.05 -21.66 26.76
N ALA A 668 8.60 -22.67 27.40
CA ALA A 668 7.82 -23.75 28.02
C ALA A 668 8.54 -24.27 29.26
N TRP A 669 7.76 -24.73 30.24
CA TRP A 669 8.31 -25.60 31.28
C TRP A 669 8.51 -26.99 30.67
N VAL A 670 9.75 -27.45 30.65
CA VAL A 670 10.17 -28.68 29.96
C VAL A 670 10.75 -29.66 30.97
N ALA A 671 10.26 -30.89 30.95
CA ALA A 671 10.77 -31.99 31.77
C ALA A 671 12.14 -32.49 31.26
N PRO A 672 12.96 -33.16 32.09
CA PRO A 672 14.19 -33.79 31.62
C PRO A 672 13.92 -34.79 30.48
N GLY A 673 14.66 -34.69 29.38
CA GLY A 673 14.43 -35.51 28.18
C GLY A 673 14.29 -34.67 26.92
N LYS A 674 13.65 -35.25 25.90
CA LYS A 674 13.48 -34.61 24.58
C LYS A 674 12.10 -34.00 24.46
N THR A 675 12.04 -32.76 23.97
CA THR A 675 10.79 -32.06 23.67
C THR A 675 10.82 -31.53 22.25
N THR A 676 9.70 -31.73 21.54
CA THR A 676 9.50 -31.24 20.18
C THR A 676 8.54 -30.06 20.21
N PHE A 677 9.02 -28.89 19.81
CA PHE A 677 8.20 -27.71 19.57
C PHE A 677 7.75 -27.71 18.11
N THR A 678 6.46 -27.58 17.88
CA THR A 678 5.86 -27.43 16.54
C THR A 678 4.97 -26.21 16.52
N CYS A 679 4.92 -25.50 15.40
CA CYS A 679 3.93 -24.45 15.21
C CYS A 679 2.54 -25.07 15.38
N ASP A 680 1.73 -24.46 16.25
CA ASP A 680 0.35 -24.82 16.43
C ASP A 680 -0.39 -24.66 15.08
N GLY A 681 -1.34 -25.55 14.80
CA GLY A 681 -2.08 -25.56 13.52
C GLY A 681 -2.89 -24.27 13.27
N PRO A 682 -3.89 -24.29 12.37
CA PRO A 682 -4.72 -23.10 12.09
C PRO A 682 -5.18 -22.42 13.39
N LEU A 683 -5.08 -21.08 13.43
CA LEU A 683 -5.42 -20.29 14.62
C LEU A 683 -6.89 -20.55 15.01
N PRO A 684 -7.27 -20.49 16.30
CA PRO A 684 -8.65 -20.73 16.73
C PRO A 684 -9.71 -19.86 16.01
N SER A 685 -9.31 -18.69 15.49
CA SER A 685 -10.14 -17.81 14.65
C SER A 685 -10.49 -18.40 13.28
N ASP A 686 -9.72 -19.34 12.76
CA ASP A 686 -9.88 -19.91 11.41
C ASP A 686 -11.21 -20.63 11.22
N HIS A 687 -11.82 -21.06 12.32
CA HIS A 687 -13.14 -21.67 12.30
C HIS A 687 -14.27 -20.65 12.55
N LYS A 688 -13.98 -19.52 13.20
CA LYS A 688 -14.98 -18.46 13.51
C LYS A 688 -15.49 -17.79 12.21
N GLY A 689 -14.61 -17.57 11.23
CA GLY A 689 -14.97 -16.99 9.92
C GLY A 689 -15.65 -17.95 8.95
N ARG A 690 -15.61 -19.26 9.20
CA ARG A 690 -16.09 -20.30 8.27
C ARG A 690 -17.60 -20.25 8.06
N TRP A 691 -18.38 -20.06 9.13
CA TRP A 691 -19.84 -19.96 9.02
C TRP A 691 -20.27 -18.69 8.27
N VAL A 692 -19.60 -17.57 8.52
CA VAL A 692 -19.84 -16.31 7.79
C VAL A 692 -19.51 -16.47 6.31
N SER A 693 -18.41 -17.15 6.00
CA SER A 693 -18.01 -17.49 4.61
C SER A 693 -19.04 -18.37 3.92
N ILE A 694 -19.55 -19.40 4.61
CA ILE A 694 -20.60 -20.28 4.09
C ILE A 694 -21.88 -19.48 3.85
N LEU A 695 -22.30 -18.62 4.79
CA LEU A 695 -23.47 -17.76 4.63
C LEU A 695 -23.31 -16.77 3.46
N ALA A 696 -22.12 -16.20 3.29
CA ALA A 696 -21.79 -15.31 2.18
C ALA A 696 -21.84 -16.05 0.82
N ALA A 697 -21.27 -17.25 0.74
CA ALA A 697 -21.33 -18.10 -0.45
C ALA A 697 -22.77 -18.52 -0.76
N LEU A 698 -23.56 -18.91 0.24
CA LEU A 698 -24.99 -19.23 0.09
C LEU A 698 -25.81 -18.02 -0.36
N ALA A 699 -25.53 -16.83 0.17
CA ALA A 699 -26.17 -15.59 -0.25
C ALA A 699 -25.82 -15.25 -1.71
N ALA A 700 -24.57 -15.45 -2.12
CA ALA A 700 -24.12 -15.28 -3.50
C ALA A 700 -24.84 -16.26 -4.44
N ILE A 701 -24.85 -17.57 -4.12
CA ILE A 701 -25.55 -18.60 -4.89
C ILE A 701 -27.05 -18.29 -4.97
N THR A 702 -27.66 -17.91 -3.86
CA THR A 702 -29.08 -17.52 -3.81
C THR A 702 -29.33 -16.32 -4.72
N GLY A 703 -28.46 -15.31 -4.68
CA GLY A 703 -28.49 -14.17 -5.60
C GLY A 703 -28.43 -14.62 -7.06
N ILE A 704 -27.50 -15.50 -7.42
CA ILE A 704 -27.36 -16.05 -8.79
C ILE A 704 -28.64 -16.79 -9.22
N VAL A 705 -29.18 -17.67 -8.39
CA VAL A 705 -30.41 -18.42 -8.66
C VAL A 705 -31.62 -17.47 -8.79
N PHE A 706 -31.69 -16.47 -7.92
CA PHE A 706 -32.77 -15.49 -7.90
C PHE A 706 -32.77 -14.61 -9.16
N TRP A 707 -31.59 -14.18 -9.62
CA TRP A 707 -31.42 -13.34 -10.80
C TRP A 707 -31.48 -14.09 -12.14
N SER A 708 -31.10 -15.37 -12.15
CA SER A 708 -31.23 -16.24 -13.34
C SER A 708 -32.68 -16.65 -13.61
N ARG A 709 -33.52 -16.80 -12.57
CA ARG A 709 -34.92 -17.22 -12.73
C ARG A 709 -35.85 -16.03 -12.96
N ARG A 710 -36.37 -15.90 -14.18
CA ARG A 710 -37.32 -14.83 -14.60
C ARG A 710 -38.53 -14.69 -13.67
N LYS A 711 -39.04 -15.81 -13.14
CA LYS A 711 -40.18 -15.86 -12.18
C LYS A 711 -39.90 -15.17 -10.84
N LEU A 712 -38.65 -15.17 -10.36
CA LEU A 712 -38.25 -14.54 -9.09
C LEU A 712 -37.78 -13.09 -9.31
N ARG A 713 -37.04 -12.89 -10.41
CA ARG A 713 -36.53 -11.57 -10.83
C ARG A 713 -37.64 -10.54 -11.03
N ILE A 714 -38.73 -10.88 -11.72
CA ILE A 714 -39.78 -9.91 -12.06
C ILE A 714 -40.52 -9.37 -10.82
N PRO A 715 -41.00 -10.20 -9.87
CA PRO A 715 -41.61 -9.72 -8.62
C PRO A 715 -40.67 -8.85 -7.78
N ALA A 716 -39.40 -9.20 -7.65
CA ALA A 716 -38.43 -8.38 -6.93
C ALA A 716 -38.15 -7.06 -7.62
N LEU A 717 -37.97 -7.06 -8.95
CA LEU A 717 -37.87 -5.82 -9.72
C LEU A 717 -39.12 -4.97 -9.61
N ARG A 718 -40.32 -5.57 -9.48
CA ARG A 718 -41.57 -4.84 -9.22
C ARG A 718 -41.63 -4.29 -7.80
N ARG A 719 -41.21 -5.03 -6.77
CA ARG A 719 -41.09 -4.52 -5.39
C ARG A 719 -40.07 -3.39 -5.28
N LEU A 720 -38.89 -3.57 -5.88
CA LEU A 720 -37.86 -2.55 -6.01
C LEU A 720 -38.35 -1.35 -6.84
N ALA A 721 -39.15 -1.56 -7.89
CA ALA A 721 -39.75 -0.47 -8.64
C ALA A 721 -40.81 0.31 -7.84
N ARG A 722 -41.57 -0.36 -6.97
CA ARG A 722 -42.51 0.29 -6.03
C ARG A 722 -41.77 1.06 -4.93
N LEU A 723 -40.72 0.46 -4.35
CA LEU A 723 -39.77 1.15 -3.47
C LEU A 723 -39.12 2.35 -4.18
N ARG A 724 -38.79 2.21 -5.48
CA ARG A 724 -38.24 3.28 -6.33
C ARG A 724 -39.24 4.38 -6.66
N ALA A 725 -40.52 4.08 -6.87
CA ALA A 725 -41.54 5.12 -7.01
C ALA A 725 -41.67 5.96 -5.74
N ARG A 726 -41.33 5.35 -4.58
CA ARG A 726 -41.20 6.03 -3.30
C ARG A 726 -39.79 6.59 -3.07
N ALA A 727 -38.78 6.22 -3.85
CA ALA A 727 -37.39 6.60 -3.63
C ALA A 727 -37.11 8.09 -3.76
N PRO A 728 -37.74 8.90 -4.64
CA PRO A 728 -37.61 10.35 -4.57
C PRO A 728 -38.09 10.90 -3.24
N ARG A 729 -39.22 10.39 -2.73
CA ARG A 729 -39.73 10.76 -1.39
C ARG A 729 -38.84 10.21 -0.28
N ILE A 730 -38.31 8.99 -0.39
CA ILE A 730 -37.41 8.40 0.61
C ILE A 730 -36.04 9.07 0.58
N ALA A 731 -35.54 9.49 -0.58
CA ALA A 731 -34.30 10.24 -0.73
C ALA A 731 -34.49 11.67 -0.24
N GLU A 732 -35.61 12.30 -0.55
CA GLU A 732 -35.99 13.58 0.06
C GLU A 732 -36.14 13.42 1.58
N LEU A 733 -36.76 12.35 2.08
CA LEU A 733 -36.82 12.03 3.51
C LEU A 733 -35.44 11.70 4.09
N ALA A 734 -34.56 11.02 3.38
CA ALA A 734 -33.22 10.67 3.84
C ALA A 734 -32.27 11.89 3.81
N VAL A 735 -32.48 12.84 2.89
CA VAL A 735 -31.76 14.11 2.89
C VAL A 735 -32.35 15.05 3.94
N ARG A 736 -33.68 15.15 4.03
CA ARG A 736 -34.40 16.08 4.91
C ARG A 736 -34.47 15.62 6.36
N TYR A 737 -34.49 14.31 6.61
CA TYR A 737 -34.48 13.73 7.94
C TYR A 737 -33.23 12.90 8.17
N GLY A 738 -32.74 12.12 7.21
CA GLY A 738 -31.53 11.32 7.42
C GLY A 738 -30.26 12.14 7.63
N ILE A 739 -30.02 13.26 6.92
CA ILE A 739 -28.89 14.14 7.22
C ILE A 739 -29.06 14.78 8.60
N PRO A 740 -30.20 15.42 8.94
CA PRO A 740 -30.41 15.91 10.30
C PRO A 740 -30.38 14.84 11.37
N THR A 741 -30.87 13.62 11.13
CA THR A 741 -30.82 12.49 12.07
C THR A 741 -29.40 11.99 12.23
N VAL A 742 -28.60 11.91 11.17
CA VAL A 742 -27.16 11.62 11.28
C VAL A 742 -26.47 12.74 12.03
N CYS A 743 -26.72 14.01 11.72
CA CYS A 743 -26.17 15.15 12.47
C CYS A 743 -26.62 15.14 13.94
N ILE A 744 -27.88 14.81 14.25
CA ILE A 744 -28.42 14.69 15.61
C ILE A 744 -27.82 13.48 16.31
N LEU A 745 -27.67 12.33 15.63
CA LEU A 745 -27.01 11.16 16.20
C LEU A 745 -25.54 11.45 16.49
N LEU A 746 -24.84 12.14 15.59
CA LEU A 746 -23.46 12.60 15.80
C LEU A 746 -23.38 13.65 16.94
N LEU A 747 -24.35 14.57 17.04
CA LEU A 747 -24.46 15.54 18.15
C LEU A 747 -24.75 14.87 19.49
N VAL A 748 -25.78 14.03 19.56
CA VAL A 748 -26.17 13.27 20.77
C VAL A 748 -25.02 12.37 21.19
N ARG A 749 -24.35 11.73 20.24
CA ARG A 749 -23.15 10.95 20.47
C ARG A 749 -22.02 11.80 21.06
N GLY A 750 -21.69 12.94 20.45
CA GLY A 750 -20.70 13.87 21.00
C GLY A 750 -21.05 14.34 22.42
N CYS A 751 -22.34 14.56 22.72
CA CYS A 751 -22.81 14.89 24.07
C CYS A 751 -22.76 13.70 25.06
N VAL A 752 -22.82 12.46 24.58
CA VAL A 752 -22.67 11.24 25.42
C VAL A 752 -21.19 10.95 25.67
N GLU A 753 -20.33 11.14 24.66
CA GLU A 753 -18.89 10.95 24.75
C GLU A 753 -18.23 11.97 25.68
N SER A 754 -18.74 13.21 25.76
CA SER A 754 -18.27 14.22 26.72
C SER A 754 -18.50 13.85 28.20
N ARG A 755 -19.18 12.74 28.50
CA ARG A 755 -19.41 12.21 29.86
C ARG A 755 -18.71 10.88 30.12
N GLN A 756 -17.97 10.34 29.15
CA GLN A 756 -17.26 9.07 29.29
C GLN A 756 -15.79 9.29 29.66
N ILE A 757 -15.17 8.25 30.22
CA ILE A 757 -13.73 8.20 30.46
C ILE A 757 -13.01 8.59 29.17
N THR A 758 -12.16 9.59 29.26
CA THR A 758 -11.42 10.16 28.14
C THR A 758 -10.51 9.10 27.55
N ARG A 759 -10.76 8.71 26.29
CA ARG A 759 -9.95 7.73 25.56
C ARG A 759 -8.68 8.35 24.99
N SER A 760 -8.75 9.62 24.60
CA SER A 760 -7.63 10.42 24.10
C SER A 760 -7.88 11.91 24.32
N ILE A 761 -6.83 12.73 24.31
CA ILE A 761 -6.95 14.19 24.37
C ILE A 761 -7.21 14.75 22.97
N GLU A 762 -8.21 15.62 22.86
CA GLU A 762 -8.60 16.35 21.65
C GLU A 762 -8.62 17.86 21.95
N LEU A 763 -8.07 18.67 21.04
CA LEU A 763 -8.09 20.13 21.07
C LEU A 763 -9.47 20.69 20.66
N GLY A 764 -10.17 20.00 19.76
CA GLY A 764 -11.52 20.33 19.30
C GLY A 764 -12.28 19.15 18.71
N SER A 765 -13.61 19.17 18.84
CA SER A 765 -14.52 18.22 18.19
C SER A 765 -15.29 18.93 17.07
N GLY A 766 -14.72 18.92 15.86
CA GLY A 766 -15.33 19.51 14.67
C GLY A 766 -15.46 21.03 14.74
N LEU A 767 -16.67 21.55 15.00
CA LEU A 767 -16.94 22.99 15.00
C LEU A 767 -16.69 23.68 16.36
N LEU A 768 -16.34 22.92 17.39
CA LEU A 768 -16.17 23.41 18.75
C LEU A 768 -14.78 23.06 19.29
N ALA A 769 -14.13 24.04 19.92
CA ALA A 769 -12.93 23.83 20.72
C ALA A 769 -13.30 23.11 22.02
N THR A 770 -12.57 22.05 22.35
CA THR A 770 -12.65 21.30 23.62
C THR A 770 -11.53 21.68 24.58
N ALA A 771 -10.47 22.30 24.07
CA ALA A 771 -9.36 22.85 24.83
C ALA A 771 -9.23 24.37 24.65
N THR A 772 -8.59 25.02 25.63
CA THR A 772 -8.03 26.37 25.50
C THR A 772 -6.55 26.23 25.14
N VAL A 773 -6.17 26.71 23.97
CA VAL A 773 -4.77 26.73 23.52
C VAL A 773 -4.21 28.14 23.70
N GLU A 774 -3.06 28.24 24.35
CA GLU A 774 -2.29 29.46 24.53
C GLU A 774 -0.91 29.30 23.86
N GLY A 775 -0.39 30.39 23.29
CA GLY A 775 0.93 30.45 22.67
C GLY A 775 1.74 31.63 23.21
N ARG A 776 3.07 31.54 23.18
CA ARG A 776 3.98 32.68 23.39
C ARG A 776 5.28 32.52 22.62
N SER A 777 5.95 33.64 22.32
CA SER A 777 7.33 33.68 21.82
C SER A 777 8.27 34.10 22.94
N GLY A 778 9.26 33.26 23.26
CA GLY A 778 10.27 33.55 24.26
C GLY A 778 9.69 33.88 25.65
N GLU A 779 10.13 35.00 26.23
CA GLU A 779 9.63 35.49 27.52
C GLU A 779 8.33 36.31 27.42
N GLY A 780 7.69 36.33 26.25
CA GLY A 780 6.42 37.05 26.03
C GLY A 780 5.27 36.55 26.91
N GLU A 781 4.19 37.35 26.93
CA GLU A 781 2.95 36.96 27.59
C GLU A 781 2.25 35.82 26.85
N TRP A 782 1.52 34.98 27.60
CA TRP A 782 0.70 33.93 27.02
C TRP A 782 -0.54 34.53 26.38
N GLU A 783 -0.71 34.31 25.08
CA GLU A 783 -1.88 34.74 24.32
C GLU A 783 -2.82 33.56 24.10
N THR A 784 -4.13 33.75 24.31
CA THR A 784 -5.13 32.72 23.96
C THR A 784 -5.34 32.68 22.44
N CYS A 785 -5.16 31.52 21.85
CA CYS A 785 -5.18 31.35 20.41
C CYS A 785 -6.61 31.19 19.87
N SER A 786 -6.85 31.74 18.69
CA SER A 786 -8.17 31.72 18.07
C SER A 786 -8.41 30.37 17.39
N TYR A 787 -9.57 29.75 17.67
CA TYR A 787 -9.97 28.50 17.01
C TYR A 787 -10.66 28.78 15.65
N SER A 788 -10.05 28.31 14.56
CA SER A 788 -10.66 28.28 13.23
C SER A 788 -11.61 27.10 13.11
N ARG A 789 -12.91 27.39 13.05
CA ARG A 789 -13.94 26.35 12.81
C ARG A 789 -13.86 25.73 11.42
N THR A 790 -13.22 26.42 10.48
CA THR A 790 -13.07 25.96 9.09
C THR A 790 -11.99 24.90 8.99
N ASP A 791 -10.89 25.12 9.72
CA ASP A 791 -9.68 24.31 9.62
C ASP A 791 -9.55 23.33 10.79
N GLY A 792 -10.33 23.53 11.86
CA GLY A 792 -10.29 22.70 13.07
C GLY A 792 -9.02 22.89 13.89
N GLY A 793 -8.43 24.10 13.87
CA GLY A 793 -7.13 24.39 14.49
C GLY A 793 -7.06 25.75 15.18
N PHE A 794 -5.99 25.96 15.93
CA PHE A 794 -5.68 27.16 16.70
C PHE A 794 -4.47 27.88 16.11
N SER A 795 -4.50 29.22 16.13
CA SER A 795 -3.37 30.07 15.72
C SER A 795 -3.33 31.38 16.53
N CYS A 796 -2.14 31.90 16.81
CA CYS A 796 -1.87 33.16 17.53
C CYS A 796 -0.41 33.57 17.31
N HIS A 797 0.05 34.68 17.90
CA HIS A 797 1.47 35.02 17.82
C HIS A 797 2.33 34.00 18.59
N GLY A 798 3.44 33.52 17.99
CA GLY A 798 4.23 32.44 18.57
C GLY A 798 3.78 31.04 18.13
N LEU A 799 2.53 30.87 17.69
CA LEU A 799 1.96 29.58 17.29
C LEU A 799 1.39 29.66 15.87
N LEU A 800 2.13 29.10 14.92
CA LEU A 800 1.71 29.05 13.51
C LEU A 800 0.41 28.27 13.36
N GLU A 801 0.37 27.06 13.94
CA GLU A 801 -0.83 26.22 13.99
C GLU A 801 -0.77 25.20 15.14
N ALA A 802 -1.94 24.84 15.67
CA ALA A 802 -2.14 23.62 16.47
C ALA A 802 -3.49 22.99 16.15
N HIS A 803 -3.55 21.69 15.83
CA HIS A 803 -4.79 21.00 15.47
C HIS A 803 -4.74 19.52 15.85
N ASP A 804 -5.92 18.91 15.99
CA ASP A 804 -6.04 17.47 16.21
C ASP A 804 -5.59 16.69 14.98
N ALA A 805 -4.81 15.65 15.21
CA ALA A 805 -4.27 14.79 14.18
C ALA A 805 -4.05 13.37 14.70
N MET A 806 -3.94 12.41 13.79
CA MET A 806 -3.39 11.10 14.13
C MET A 806 -1.87 11.20 14.16
N THR A 807 -1.25 10.92 15.30
CA THR A 807 0.20 10.96 15.46
C THR A 807 0.77 9.54 15.46
N THR A 808 2.00 9.42 14.98
CA THR A 808 2.79 8.17 14.94
C THR A 808 3.87 8.20 16.01
N LEU A 809 3.51 8.49 17.27
CA LEU A 809 4.46 8.66 18.37
C LEU A 809 4.54 7.47 19.32
N LEU A 810 3.48 6.69 19.40
CA LEU A 810 3.41 5.53 20.27
C LEU A 810 3.73 4.29 19.47
N ASN A 811 4.73 3.54 19.89
CA ASN A 811 5.08 2.29 19.25
C ASN A 811 4.96 1.17 20.29
N ASP A 812 4.70 -0.02 19.78
CA ASP A 812 5.11 -1.32 20.31
C ASP A 812 6.39 -1.36 21.14
N ALA A 813 7.43 -1.89 20.53
CA ALA A 813 8.79 -1.55 20.85
C ALA A 813 9.32 -0.67 19.71
N MET A 814 10.49 -0.06 19.83
CA MET A 814 11.19 0.36 18.62
C MET A 814 11.97 -0.84 18.10
N PRO A 815 11.97 -1.11 16.78
CA PRO A 815 11.39 -0.30 15.71
C PRO A 815 9.99 -0.71 15.26
N SER A 816 9.12 -1.31 16.09
CA SER A 816 7.71 -1.48 15.73
C SER A 816 7.13 -0.17 15.21
N TRP A 817 6.23 -0.28 14.25
CA TRP A 817 5.63 0.87 13.62
C TRP A 817 4.73 1.57 14.61
N ALA A 818 4.75 2.89 14.56
CA ALA A 818 3.96 3.68 15.46
C ALA A 818 2.47 3.44 15.26
N PHE A 819 1.74 3.14 16.33
CA PHE A 819 0.31 3.31 16.43
C PHE A 819 -0.06 4.72 15.97
N ASN A 820 -0.99 4.81 15.02
CA ASN A 820 -1.73 6.04 14.81
C ASN A 820 -2.61 6.21 16.03
N THR A 821 -2.23 7.12 16.90
CA THR A 821 -2.99 7.46 18.09
C THR A 821 -3.51 8.88 17.94
N PRO A 822 -4.76 9.14 18.36
CA PRO A 822 -5.24 10.51 18.42
C PRO A 822 -4.29 11.35 19.28
N GLY A 823 -4.07 12.56 18.84
CA GLY A 823 -3.18 13.51 19.47
C GLY A 823 -3.33 14.85 18.79
N PHE A 824 -2.36 15.73 19.01
CA PHE A 824 -2.32 16.99 18.30
C PHE A 824 -0.92 17.27 17.76
N VAL A 825 -0.90 18.05 16.70
CA VAL A 825 0.30 18.58 16.08
C VAL A 825 0.30 20.09 16.29
N ALA A 826 1.48 20.65 16.56
CA ALA A 826 1.68 22.09 16.68
C ALA A 826 3.01 22.52 16.05
N SER A 827 3.09 23.76 15.58
CA SER A 827 4.33 24.36 15.07
C SER A 827 4.43 25.82 15.47
N GLY A 828 5.64 26.27 15.81
CA GLY A 828 5.93 27.66 16.12
C GLY A 828 6.23 28.48 14.88
N ASP A 829 5.97 29.78 14.90
CA ASP A 829 6.45 30.74 13.89
C ASP A 829 7.88 31.26 14.21
N VAL A 830 8.39 30.95 15.41
CA VAL A 830 9.71 31.31 15.94
C VAL A 830 10.36 30.14 16.70
N SER A 831 11.67 30.19 16.91
CA SER A 831 12.45 29.07 17.48
C SER A 831 12.29 28.85 18.98
N ASP A 832 11.71 29.82 19.69
CA ASP A 832 11.46 29.80 21.13
C ASP A 832 9.96 29.85 21.44
N ALA A 833 9.14 29.42 20.49
CA ALA A 833 7.70 29.33 20.64
C ALA A 833 7.33 28.26 21.68
N GLU A 834 6.41 28.59 22.59
CA GLU A 834 5.83 27.63 23.52
C GLU A 834 4.33 27.52 23.32
N ILE A 835 3.81 26.30 23.48
CA ILE A 835 2.37 26.01 23.52
C ILE A 835 1.96 25.62 24.93
N ARG A 836 0.76 26.06 25.33
CA ARG A 836 0.08 25.57 26.51
C ARG A 836 -1.35 25.17 26.16
N VAL A 837 -1.68 23.91 26.33
CA VAL A 837 -3.02 23.36 26.13
C VAL A 837 -3.66 23.13 27.49
N LYS A 838 -4.84 23.70 27.73
CA LYS A 838 -5.64 23.49 28.94
C LYS A 838 -6.96 22.84 28.55
N LEU A 839 -7.29 21.72 29.19
CA LEU A 839 -8.59 21.06 29.01
C LEU A 839 -9.03 20.40 30.32
N ARG A 840 -10.28 19.95 30.35
CA ARG A 840 -10.85 19.23 31.49
C ARG A 840 -11.33 17.86 31.01
N ALA A 841 -10.86 16.80 31.67
CA ALA A 841 -11.07 15.43 31.22
C ALA A 841 -11.20 14.45 32.39
N HIS A 842 -11.95 13.38 32.18
CA HIS A 842 -12.12 12.29 33.15
C HIS A 842 -11.14 11.17 32.81
N LEU A 843 -10.05 11.08 33.58
CA LEU A 843 -9.00 10.08 33.40
C LEU A 843 -9.16 8.92 34.39
N ASP A 844 -9.24 7.69 33.89
CA ASP A 844 -9.29 6.44 34.67
C ASP A 844 -8.58 5.31 33.92
N GLY A 845 -7.64 4.61 34.56
CA GLY A 845 -6.86 3.51 33.98
C GLY A 845 -5.45 3.89 33.51
N THR A 846 -4.86 3.04 32.67
CA THR A 846 -3.49 3.22 32.15
C THR A 846 -3.49 4.00 30.84
N TYR A 847 -2.61 5.00 30.74
CA TYR A 847 -2.45 5.86 29.57
C TYR A 847 -1.03 5.84 29.06
N TRP A 848 -0.90 5.80 27.74
CA TRP A 848 0.36 5.94 27.03
C TRP A 848 0.46 7.36 26.50
N ILE A 849 1.62 7.98 26.75
CA ILE A 849 1.86 9.38 26.42
C ILE A 849 3.22 9.49 25.75
N ALA A 850 3.27 10.15 24.60
CA ALA A 850 4.52 10.38 23.89
C ALA A 850 4.52 11.72 23.16
N THR A 851 5.73 12.24 22.90
CA THR A 851 5.99 13.41 22.08
C THR A 851 7.32 13.24 21.34
N ASN A 852 7.47 13.91 20.19
CA ASN A 852 8.75 14.01 19.48
C ASN A 852 9.62 15.19 19.97
N GLY A 853 9.18 15.92 21.00
CA GLY A 853 9.95 16.93 21.72
C GLY A 853 9.99 16.65 23.22
N THR A 854 9.97 17.71 24.02
CA THR A 854 9.78 17.64 25.46
C THR A 854 8.49 18.38 25.81
N ALA A 855 7.66 17.74 26.62
CA ALA A 855 6.44 18.33 27.15
C ALA A 855 6.36 18.16 28.66
N THR A 856 5.70 19.06 29.36
CA THR A 856 5.32 18.90 30.77
C THR A 856 3.82 18.69 30.82
N LEU A 857 3.39 17.63 31.50
CA LEU A 857 2.00 17.34 31.79
C LEU A 857 1.73 17.64 33.26
N SER A 858 0.75 18.50 33.51
CA SER A 858 0.20 18.81 34.83
C SER A 858 -1.23 18.30 34.89
N VAL A 859 -1.55 17.48 35.89
CA VAL A 859 -2.91 17.01 36.17
C VAL A 859 -3.30 17.45 37.56
N GLU A 860 -4.50 18.00 37.74
CA GLU A 860 -5.00 18.45 39.04
C GLU A 860 -4.88 17.35 40.11
N GLY A 861 -4.16 17.65 41.20
CA GLY A 861 -3.93 16.74 42.31
C GLY A 861 -2.75 15.77 42.14
N GLU A 862 -1.98 15.87 41.04
CA GLU A 862 -0.79 15.05 40.78
C GLU A 862 0.46 15.92 40.57
N GLU A 863 1.64 15.29 40.67
CA GLU A 863 2.91 15.99 40.40
C GLU A 863 3.11 16.22 38.91
N ASP A 864 3.72 17.35 38.56
CA ASP A 864 4.08 17.65 37.17
C ASP A 864 5.07 16.63 36.63
N VAL A 865 4.79 16.10 35.43
CA VAL A 865 5.60 15.07 34.81
C VAL A 865 6.19 15.57 33.49
N SER A 866 7.51 15.51 33.36
CA SER A 866 8.16 15.68 32.06
C SER A 866 7.97 14.43 31.19
N ILE A 867 7.53 14.65 29.96
CA ILE A 867 7.11 13.65 28.98
C ILE A 867 8.04 13.72 27.77
N THR A 868 8.62 12.58 27.46
CA THR A 868 9.14 12.24 26.12
C THR A 868 8.40 10.99 25.65
N ARG A 869 8.40 9.94 26.50
CA ARG A 869 7.53 8.77 26.39
C ARG A 869 7.30 8.21 27.79
N LYS A 870 6.05 8.10 28.25
CA LYS A 870 5.70 7.57 29.57
C LYS A 870 4.40 6.77 29.55
N ILE A 871 4.28 5.87 30.52
CA ILE A 871 3.02 5.21 30.89
C ILE A 871 2.61 5.77 32.24
N LEU A 872 1.40 6.33 32.33
CA LEU A 872 0.84 6.86 33.57
C LEU A 872 -0.42 6.07 33.94
N VAL A 873 -0.63 5.85 35.23
CA VAL A 873 -1.81 5.15 35.75
C VAL A 873 -2.62 6.13 36.58
N PHE A 874 -3.86 6.37 36.17
CA PHE A 874 -4.78 7.27 36.82
C PHE A 874 -5.88 6.48 37.53
N GLY A 875 -6.23 6.89 38.76
CA GLY A 875 -7.43 6.39 39.43
C GLY A 875 -8.69 7.17 39.00
N ASP A 876 -9.86 6.56 39.19
CA ASP A 876 -11.16 7.20 38.95
C ASP A 876 -11.44 8.31 39.98
N ASN A 877 -10.95 9.51 39.67
CA ASN A 877 -11.13 10.73 40.48
C ASN A 877 -12.08 11.73 39.80
N GLY A 878 -12.88 11.29 38.82
CA GLY A 878 -13.75 12.16 38.03
C GLY A 878 -12.99 13.09 37.05
N GLU A 879 -13.65 14.18 36.67
CA GLU A 879 -13.07 15.22 35.80
C GLU A 879 -12.00 16.03 36.52
N ARG A 880 -10.87 16.25 35.84
CA ARG A 880 -9.72 17.01 36.36
C ARG A 880 -9.22 17.99 35.30
N ASP A 881 -8.65 19.10 35.76
CA ASP A 881 -7.94 20.03 34.89
C ASP A 881 -6.59 19.43 34.46
N ILE A 882 -6.33 19.46 33.16
CA ILE A 882 -5.08 19.00 32.53
C ILE A 882 -4.44 20.18 31.83
N THR A 883 -3.15 20.38 32.07
CA THR A 883 -2.32 21.34 31.34
C THR A 883 -1.13 20.64 30.69
N ILE A 884 -0.96 20.84 29.39
CA ILE A 884 0.21 20.38 28.63
C ILE A 884 1.01 21.61 28.22
N ARG A 885 2.31 21.61 28.48
CA ARG A 885 3.24 22.68 28.05
C ARG A 885 4.36 22.09 27.23
N ALA A 886 4.70 22.70 26.10
CA ALA A 886 5.81 22.23 25.29
C ALA A 886 6.51 23.38 24.57
N LEU A 887 7.81 23.20 24.30
CA LEU A 887 8.57 24.06 23.39
C LEU A 887 8.37 23.53 21.97
N LEU A 888 8.04 24.42 21.04
CA LEU A 888 7.76 24.08 19.65
C LEU A 888 9.03 24.24 18.79
N PRO A 889 9.30 23.31 17.87
CA PRO A 889 10.35 23.51 16.88
C PRO A 889 9.93 24.57 15.85
N LEU A 890 10.91 25.29 15.29
CA LEU A 890 10.70 26.27 14.22
C LEU A 890 10.35 25.61 12.88
N VAL A 891 10.99 24.47 12.58
CA VAL A 891 10.94 23.83 11.25
C VAL A 891 10.22 22.48 11.29
N ASP A 892 10.33 21.77 12.41
CA ASP A 892 9.68 20.49 12.61
C ASP A 892 8.33 20.65 13.32
N GLN A 893 7.40 19.75 13.03
CA GLN A 893 6.12 19.70 13.72
C GLN A 893 6.30 19.06 15.10
N PHE A 894 5.90 19.75 16.18
CA PHE A 894 5.68 19.13 17.47
C PHE A 894 4.47 18.23 17.39
N SER A 895 4.59 17.00 17.86
CA SER A 895 3.48 16.06 17.98
C SER A 895 3.35 15.64 19.44
N PHE A 896 2.12 15.46 19.90
CA PHE A 896 1.82 14.94 21.22
C PHE A 896 0.65 13.96 21.14
N THR A 897 0.78 12.83 21.83
CA THR A 897 -0.32 11.88 21.96
C THR A 897 -0.50 11.46 23.40
N PHE A 898 -1.77 11.25 23.74
CA PHE A 898 -2.24 10.84 25.04
C PHE A 898 -3.45 9.96 24.80
N VAL A 899 -3.33 8.68 25.15
CA VAL A 899 -4.32 7.67 24.77
C VAL A 899 -4.36 6.55 25.79
N ARG A 900 -5.56 6.06 26.08
CA ARG A 900 -5.79 4.99 27.06
C ARG A 900 -5.33 3.64 26.48
N GLU A 901 -4.58 2.86 27.24
CA GLU A 901 -3.93 1.63 26.79
C GLU A 901 -4.92 0.59 26.23
N ASP A 902 -6.07 0.42 26.89
CA ASP A 902 -7.13 -0.53 26.53
C ASP A 902 -7.86 -0.18 25.23
N THR A 903 -7.71 1.05 24.74
CA THR A 903 -8.24 1.47 23.43
C THR A 903 -7.34 1.03 22.27
N ILE A 904 -6.07 0.75 22.55
CA ILE A 904 -5.06 0.37 21.55
C ILE A 904 -4.81 -1.13 21.56
N LEU A 905 -4.55 -1.70 22.74
CA LEU A 905 -4.23 -3.10 22.89
C LEU A 905 -5.48 -3.90 23.30
N PRO A 906 -5.94 -4.86 22.50
CA PRO A 906 -6.91 -5.83 23.01
C PRO A 906 -6.24 -6.62 24.15
N GLU A 907 -7.02 -7.09 25.13
CA GLU A 907 -6.51 -7.99 26.17
C GLU A 907 -5.92 -9.26 25.51
N ARG A 908 -4.58 -9.38 25.54
CA ARG A 908 -3.85 -10.48 24.89
C ARG A 908 -3.58 -11.61 25.89
N LYS A 909 -4.63 -12.31 26.37
CA LYS A 909 -4.51 -13.44 27.33
C LYS A 909 -3.54 -14.54 26.89
N TYR A 910 -3.24 -14.63 25.60
CA TYR A 910 -2.26 -15.58 25.07
C TYR A 910 -0.80 -15.13 25.26
N LEU A 911 -0.55 -13.92 25.77
CA LEU A 911 0.77 -13.40 26.15
C LEU A 911 1.03 -13.50 27.66
N ASP A 912 0.18 -14.21 28.41
CA ASP A 912 0.38 -14.38 29.85
C ASP A 912 1.77 -14.97 30.11
N ALA A 913 2.49 -14.35 31.04
CA ALA A 913 3.83 -14.78 31.41
C ALA A 913 3.81 -16.22 31.94
N PRO A 914 4.89 -17.00 31.72
CA PRO A 914 4.96 -18.34 32.26
C PRO A 914 4.83 -18.34 33.80
N PRO A 915 4.11 -19.32 34.39
CA PRO A 915 3.95 -19.40 35.83
C PRO A 915 5.31 -19.53 36.52
N VAL A 916 5.37 -19.09 37.78
CA VAL A 916 6.60 -19.12 38.59
C VAL A 916 7.09 -20.55 38.81
N GLU A 917 6.18 -21.50 38.95
CA GLU A 917 6.48 -22.93 39.07
C GLU A 917 6.04 -23.71 37.83
N ALA A 918 6.68 -24.87 37.62
CA ALA A 918 6.29 -25.81 36.58
C ALA A 918 4.84 -26.28 36.78
N PRO A 919 4.02 -26.32 35.72
CA PRO A 919 2.67 -26.87 35.78
C PRO A 919 2.67 -28.32 36.31
N PRO A 920 1.66 -28.73 37.10
CA PRO A 920 1.57 -30.09 37.66
C PRO A 920 1.74 -31.22 36.62
N GLU A 921 1.19 -31.01 35.42
CA GLU A 921 1.27 -31.94 34.30
C GLU A 921 2.71 -32.16 33.79
N VAL A 922 3.56 -31.12 33.81
CA VAL A 922 4.98 -31.24 33.44
C VAL A 922 5.76 -31.90 34.57
N ARG A 923 5.47 -31.57 35.84
CA ARG A 923 6.09 -32.21 37.02
C ARG A 923 5.78 -33.71 37.13
N ALA A 924 4.70 -34.18 36.51
CA ALA A 924 4.31 -35.58 36.51
C ALA A 924 5.14 -36.43 35.53
N ILE A 925 5.86 -35.80 34.60
CA ILE A 925 6.76 -36.46 33.65
C ILE A 925 8.04 -36.82 34.42
N ARG A 926 8.35 -38.12 34.53
CA ARG A 926 9.53 -38.65 35.23
C ARG A 926 10.51 -39.30 34.29
#